data_AF-A0A968I6E1-F1
#
_entry.id   AF-A0A968I6E1-F1
#
_cell.length_a   1.000
_cell.length_b   1.000
_cell.length_c   1.000
_cell.angle_alpha   90.00
_cell.angle_beta   90.00
_cell.angle_gamma   90.00
#
_symmetry.space_group_name_H-M   'P 1'
#
loop_
_entity.id
_entity.type
_entity.pdbx_description
1 polymer ?
#
loop_
_entity_poly.entity_id
_entity_poly.type
_entity_poly.pdbx_seq_one_letter_code
_entity_poly.pdbx_strand_id
1 'polypeptide(L)'
;MHLARSVGCESQVHVQPHQLESSRDPDVHRRRDLEGDDKVNVLANSDFQASAIAPWWSGSSFTLVREEGGSPQPNPTGEYVWKPLKEGAGGFIIGLSYHPAGRVRFVTTDTYGAYRWQNDRWEQVFTAKSMPASDVAPENGAGIFAVASAPSDENRAYMAVRGRVFRSDNQGATWARTALPEQVFDANDDYRQINQKLMVDPVNADVVLFGTPRDGLWRTANGGSSWTRLTLPKGQPDREDGNGPGITAIVFNASSAQGGVTRTVYAGSHKNGMFRSADAGGTWTRISSDAGSGLRFTSAALSGDVLYVATDQGVWRYQNGVYEKLEVASGYFVSVISDQRQPNVVLAISDSGSLYRSLNAGQTWTETERTVNATANDVPWIAWVGAEGYFSSAQIIFDPLNANRVWLAQGAGVWYADLDSSNVVHWQAQSRGIEQRVPNKVIAPPGGPVITAGWDFGLFVHDDLDAYATTKQPSKRFNSVWDVDYATTDPKFLVAVVSDHRYVGCYFWCQVDGQSLETGYSTDGGRTWTVFPKFPQPAYGDLNGIKPLASNFGFGNIAVNSGDTRNIVWMPSLNRTPYVTKDRGQTWTPINLPGVPANEPSSHFQFYLKREVLASDRVQAGVFYMYHSAKGVYKSTNGGSSWALVSSGEIAPFSNFNAKLRAVPDRAGHLFFTPGGLDGLDAPFKRSTDGAVTWSVVPDVTRVLAYGFGKPITSDAYPTIFIAGKVRGEYGLWRSTDNASTWTRLVDYPLDIFDSVSTIEGDPSTFGKVYLGFTGIGFAYGQLK
;
A
#
# COMPACT_ATOMS: atom_id res chain seq x y z
N MET A 1 -8.56 -5.69 11.35
CA MET A 1 -9.64 -6.68 11.46
C MET A 1 -10.18 -6.61 12.89
N HIS A 2 -11.30 -5.91 13.12
CA HIS A 2 -12.19 -5.98 14.30
C HIS A 2 -13.05 -4.71 14.35
N LEU A 3 -14.27 -4.78 13.82
CA LEU A 3 -15.36 -3.83 14.06
C LEU A 3 -16.66 -4.62 13.88
N ALA A 4 -17.19 -5.16 14.97
CA ALA A 4 -18.61 -5.52 15.12
C ALA A 4 -18.83 -6.21 16.48
N ARG A 5 -19.04 -5.46 17.56
CA ARG A 5 -19.86 -5.90 18.71
C ARG A 5 -20.41 -4.70 19.46
N SER A 6 -21.65 -4.32 19.17
CA SER A 6 -22.55 -3.71 20.15
C SER A 6 -23.96 -3.56 19.55
N VAL A 7 -24.82 -4.58 19.72
CA VAL A 7 -26.26 -4.35 19.93
C VAL A 7 -26.73 -5.43 20.89
N GLY A 8 -26.96 -5.04 22.15
CA GLY A 8 -27.75 -5.82 23.07
C GLY A 8 -29.22 -5.58 22.78
N CYS A 9 -29.98 -6.66 22.58
CA CYS A 9 -31.42 -6.61 22.69
C CYS A 9 -31.84 -7.81 23.56
N GLU A 10 -32.34 -7.51 24.73
CA GLU A 10 -33.02 -8.46 25.60
C GLU A 10 -34.28 -8.98 24.92
N SER A 11 -34.46 -10.30 24.92
CA SER A 11 -35.79 -10.88 24.99
C SER A 11 -35.70 -12.23 25.71
N GLN A 12 -36.29 -12.27 26.90
CA GLN A 12 -36.50 -13.48 27.67
C GLN A 12 -37.41 -14.46 26.92
N VAL A 13 -37.04 -15.74 26.88
CA VAL A 13 -38.01 -16.85 26.93
C VAL A 13 -37.40 -17.97 27.78
N HIS A 14 -38.09 -18.31 28.87
CA HIS A 14 -37.89 -19.47 29.72
C HIS A 14 -38.21 -20.78 28.98
N VAL A 15 -37.36 -21.80 29.12
CA VAL A 15 -37.79 -23.20 29.33
C VAL A 15 -36.79 -23.89 30.30
N GLN A 16 -37.37 -24.59 31.28
CA GLN A 16 -36.73 -25.30 32.40
C GLN A 16 -35.98 -26.60 32.02
N PRO A 17 -35.15 -27.15 32.93
CA PRO A 17 -34.24 -28.26 32.67
C PRO A 17 -34.84 -29.62 33.02
N HIS A 18 -34.43 -30.67 32.32
CA HIS A 18 -34.60 -32.06 32.77
C HIS A 18 -33.25 -32.80 32.86
N GLN A 19 -33.20 -33.62 33.89
CA GLN A 19 -32.06 -34.28 34.51
C GLN A 19 -31.74 -35.67 33.92
N LEU A 20 -30.46 -36.07 34.10
CA LEU A 20 -29.90 -37.42 34.41
C LEU A 20 -30.26 -38.60 33.45
N GLU A 21 -29.45 -39.61 33.17
CA GLU A 21 -28.32 -40.24 33.85
C GLU A 21 -27.63 -41.30 32.92
N SER A 22 -26.33 -41.54 33.16
CA SER A 22 -25.52 -42.77 32.99
C SER A 22 -25.62 -43.70 31.77
N SER A 23 -24.46 -44.03 31.16
CA SER A 23 -23.78 -45.35 31.34
C SER A 23 -22.50 -45.48 30.48
N ARG A 24 -21.52 -46.22 31.03
CA ARG A 24 -20.22 -46.65 30.46
C ARG A 24 -20.47 -47.68 29.33
N ASP A 25 -19.65 -47.93 28.31
CA ASP A 25 -18.20 -48.24 28.23
C ASP A 25 -17.79 -48.28 26.72
N PRO A 26 -16.61 -48.76 26.25
CA PRO A 26 -15.75 -48.01 25.33
C PRO A 26 -15.56 -48.66 23.93
N ASP A 27 -14.69 -48.02 23.15
CA ASP A 27 -13.98 -48.48 21.94
C ASP A 27 -14.51 -48.17 20.53
N VAL A 28 -13.50 -47.80 19.72
CA VAL A 28 -13.41 -47.71 18.26
C VAL A 28 -13.79 -46.38 17.60
N HIS A 29 -12.83 -45.45 17.54
CA HIS A 29 -12.75 -44.46 16.46
C HIS A 29 -11.33 -44.38 15.86
N ARG A 30 -11.19 -44.93 14.64
CA ARG A 30 -10.32 -44.35 13.61
C ARG A 30 -11.09 -43.20 12.98
N ARG A 31 -10.62 -41.96 13.11
CA ARG A 31 -10.93 -40.87 12.18
C ARG A 31 -9.63 -40.20 11.78
N ARG A 32 -9.56 -39.89 10.49
CA ARG A 32 -8.50 -39.14 9.82
C ARG A 32 -8.59 -37.68 10.25
N ASP A 33 -7.49 -37.16 10.75
CA ASP A 33 -7.27 -35.73 10.90
C ASP A 33 -6.93 -35.13 9.53
N LEU A 34 -7.67 -34.09 9.14
CA LEU A 34 -7.32 -33.15 8.09
C LEU A 34 -7.64 -31.75 8.63
N GLU A 35 -6.72 -31.22 9.43
CA GLU A 35 -6.59 -29.78 9.67
C GLU A 35 -5.12 -29.44 9.40
N GLY A 36 -4.88 -28.75 8.29
CA GLY A 36 -3.61 -28.16 7.91
C GLY A 36 -3.85 -26.70 7.56
N ASP A 37 -3.61 -25.83 8.53
CA ASP A 37 -3.53 -24.38 8.36
C ASP A 37 -2.20 -24.03 7.68
N ASP A 38 -2.21 -23.74 6.38
CA ASP A 38 -1.06 -23.18 5.67
C ASP A 38 -1.04 -21.65 5.80
N LYS A 39 -0.40 -21.15 6.86
CA LYS A 39 0.23 -19.83 6.88
C LYS A 39 1.69 -19.98 6.46
N VAL A 40 1.96 -19.79 5.17
CA VAL A 40 3.34 -19.78 4.66
C VAL A 40 3.99 -18.44 4.98
N ASN A 41 4.88 -18.46 5.97
CA ASN A 41 5.90 -17.45 6.19
C ASN A 41 6.85 -17.42 4.97
N VAL A 42 7.05 -16.24 4.39
CA VAL A 42 8.16 -15.99 3.46
C VAL A 42 9.45 -15.97 4.29
N LEU A 43 10.09 -17.13 4.43
CA LEU A 43 11.48 -17.24 4.84
C LEU A 43 12.31 -17.38 3.56
N ALA A 44 13.07 -16.34 3.25
CA ALA A 44 14.18 -16.43 2.33
C ALA A 44 15.25 -17.34 2.97
N ASN A 45 15.22 -18.64 2.63
CA ASN A 45 16.34 -19.52 2.91
C ASN A 45 17.30 -19.47 1.72
N SER A 46 18.38 -18.72 1.90
CA SER A 46 19.65 -18.95 1.24
C SER A 46 20.18 -20.32 1.67
N ASP A 47 20.11 -21.31 0.79
CA ASP A 47 21.11 -22.38 0.63
C ASP A 47 20.55 -23.42 -0.35
N PHE A 48 21.00 -23.36 -1.60
CA PHE A 48 20.99 -24.54 -2.47
C PHE A 48 22.32 -24.63 -3.19
N GLN A 49 23.05 -25.70 -2.87
CA GLN A 49 24.33 -26.03 -3.46
C GLN A 49 24.18 -26.32 -4.96
N ALA A 50 25.04 -25.69 -5.74
CA ALA A 50 25.28 -26.03 -7.12
C ALA A 50 25.74 -27.48 -7.24
N SER A 51 25.00 -28.29 -7.98
CA SER A 51 25.53 -29.52 -8.56
C SER A 51 25.35 -29.47 -10.08
N ALA A 52 26.43 -29.84 -10.75
CA ALA A 52 26.72 -29.59 -12.15
C ALA A 52 25.77 -30.32 -13.11
N ILE A 53 25.35 -29.63 -14.17
CA ILE A 53 24.89 -30.26 -15.41
C ILE A 53 25.61 -29.56 -16.58
N ALA A 54 26.44 -30.34 -17.28
CA ALA A 54 27.21 -29.93 -18.46
C ALA A 54 26.29 -29.71 -19.69
N PRO A 55 26.75 -28.94 -20.70
CA PRO A 55 25.88 -28.38 -21.72
C PRO A 55 25.72 -29.31 -22.92
N TRP A 56 24.49 -29.47 -23.40
CA TRP A 56 24.19 -29.97 -24.74
C TRP A 56 23.68 -28.80 -25.58
N TRP A 57 24.56 -28.23 -26.40
CA TRP A 57 24.18 -27.32 -27.48
C TRP A 57 24.09 -28.12 -28.78
N SER A 58 22.90 -28.19 -29.37
CA SER A 58 22.76 -28.45 -30.80
C SER A 58 21.55 -27.70 -31.36
N GLY A 59 21.87 -26.66 -32.13
CA GLY A 59 21.16 -26.28 -33.35
C GLY A 59 19.69 -25.93 -33.26
N SER A 60 19.40 -24.65 -32.99
CA SER A 60 18.22 -23.98 -33.54
C SER A 60 18.67 -22.66 -34.17
N SER A 61 18.59 -22.59 -35.49
CA SER A 61 18.82 -21.38 -36.27
C SER A 61 17.83 -20.29 -35.87
N PHE A 62 18.33 -19.18 -35.37
CA PHE A 62 17.53 -17.97 -35.14
C PHE A 62 17.35 -17.23 -36.46
N THR A 63 16.12 -17.16 -36.96
CA THR A 63 15.79 -16.28 -38.07
C THR A 63 15.55 -14.87 -37.51
N LEU A 64 16.50 -13.97 -37.73
CA LEU A 64 16.26 -12.53 -37.62
C LEU A 64 15.27 -12.15 -38.71
N VAL A 65 14.00 -12.00 -38.37
CA VAL A 65 13.02 -11.38 -39.27
C VAL A 65 13.25 -9.88 -39.21
N ARG A 66 14.00 -9.36 -40.19
CA ARG A 66 14.03 -7.94 -40.53
C ARG A 66 13.03 -7.75 -41.67
N GLU A 67 11.85 -7.23 -41.38
CA GLU A 67 10.93 -6.78 -42.43
C GLU A 67 11.01 -5.28 -42.64
N GLU A 68 10.98 -4.91 -43.92
CA GLU A 68 11.02 -3.56 -44.47
C GLU A 68 9.66 -2.86 -44.31
N GLY A 69 9.68 -1.57 -43.98
CA GLY A 69 8.47 -0.73 -44.06
C GLY A 69 8.47 0.51 -43.17
N GLY A 70 9.51 1.34 -43.25
CA GLY A 70 9.58 2.65 -42.59
C GLY A 70 11.02 2.98 -42.21
N SER A 71 11.58 4.06 -42.75
CA SER A 71 12.87 4.57 -42.30
C SER A 71 12.82 4.80 -40.78
N PRO A 72 13.79 4.31 -39.98
CA PRO A 72 13.82 4.57 -38.54
C PRO A 72 13.83 6.07 -38.33
N GLN A 73 12.69 6.61 -37.89
CA GLN A 73 12.59 8.02 -37.54
C GLN A 73 13.37 8.19 -36.23
N PRO A 74 14.34 9.11 -36.17
CA PRO A 74 15.15 9.29 -34.97
C PRO A 74 14.24 9.63 -33.79
N ASN A 75 14.41 8.90 -32.69
CA ASN A 75 13.71 9.19 -31.44
C ASN A 75 14.10 10.61 -30.97
N PRO A 76 13.15 11.57 -30.82
CA PRO A 76 13.48 12.92 -30.37
C PRO A 76 14.07 12.92 -28.96
N THR A 77 15.25 13.52 -28.75
CA THR A 77 15.97 13.51 -27.45
C THR A 77 15.58 14.68 -26.53
N GLY A 78 14.33 15.16 -26.62
CA GLY A 78 13.88 16.32 -25.85
C GLY A 78 13.85 16.07 -24.34
N GLU A 79 14.09 17.13 -23.57
CA GLU A 79 14.02 17.09 -22.10
C GLU A 79 12.57 16.90 -21.63
N TYR A 80 12.37 16.06 -20.62
CA TYR A 80 11.06 15.84 -20.01
C TYR A 80 10.86 16.72 -18.78
N VAL A 81 9.67 17.31 -18.66
CA VAL A 81 9.19 17.91 -17.41
C VAL A 81 8.28 16.89 -16.73
N TRP A 82 8.63 16.55 -15.49
CA TRP A 82 7.86 15.66 -14.63
C TRP A 82 7.08 16.45 -13.59
N LYS A 83 5.82 16.08 -13.39
CA LYS A 83 4.95 16.64 -12.34
C LYS A 83 4.19 15.52 -11.63
N PRO A 84 3.89 15.67 -10.33
CA PRO A 84 2.87 14.85 -9.69
C PRO A 84 1.53 15.01 -10.41
N LEU A 85 0.80 13.92 -10.61
CA LEU A 85 -0.60 13.96 -11.01
C LEU A 85 -1.41 14.06 -9.72
N LYS A 86 -2.07 15.21 -9.51
CA LYS A 86 -2.59 15.57 -8.19
C LYS A 86 -3.86 14.78 -7.82
N GLU A 87 -3.71 13.79 -6.95
CA GLU A 87 -4.83 13.22 -6.20
C GLU A 87 -4.88 13.81 -4.78
N GLY A 88 -3.71 13.90 -4.14
CA GLY A 88 -3.53 14.37 -2.78
C GLY A 88 -3.87 13.31 -1.74
N ALA A 89 -3.01 13.20 -0.73
CA ALA A 89 -3.21 12.38 0.47
C ALA A 89 -3.48 10.90 0.13
N GLY A 90 -4.44 10.26 0.82
CA GLY A 90 -5.02 8.97 0.42
C GLY A 90 -4.21 7.72 0.76
N GLY A 91 -3.27 7.82 1.69
CA GLY A 91 -2.64 6.66 2.34
C GLY A 91 -2.44 6.91 3.83
N PHE A 92 -1.97 5.88 4.55
CA PHE A 92 -1.87 5.92 6.00
C PHE A 92 -0.59 6.62 6.47
N ILE A 93 -0.78 7.77 7.13
CA ILE A 93 0.26 8.40 7.91
C ILE A 93 0.41 7.66 9.24
N ILE A 94 1.60 7.11 9.48
CA ILE A 94 1.85 6.22 10.63
C ILE A 94 2.72 6.85 11.72
N GLY A 95 3.31 8.01 11.45
CA GLY A 95 4.16 8.71 12.41
C GLY A 95 4.24 10.20 12.16
N LEU A 96 4.44 10.94 13.25
CA LEU A 96 4.62 12.38 13.32
C LEU A 96 5.85 12.69 14.20
N SER A 97 6.71 13.57 13.70
CA SER A 97 7.80 14.15 14.48
C SER A 97 7.80 15.67 14.32
N TYR A 98 7.81 16.40 15.43
CA TYR A 98 7.73 17.85 15.42
C TYR A 98 8.79 18.43 16.36
N HIS A 99 9.74 19.16 15.78
CA HIS A 99 10.81 19.79 16.54
C HIS A 99 10.26 20.87 17.49
N PRO A 100 10.76 20.98 18.74
CA PRO A 100 10.24 21.93 19.74
C PRO A 100 10.25 23.40 19.31
N ALA A 101 11.19 23.79 18.43
CA ALA A 101 11.22 25.15 17.87
C ALA A 101 10.10 25.44 16.86
N GLY A 102 9.28 24.44 16.49
CA GLY A 102 8.12 24.59 15.60
C GLY A 102 8.44 24.75 14.11
N ARG A 103 9.71 24.69 13.71
CA ARG A 103 10.14 24.91 12.30
C ARG A 103 10.23 23.63 11.47
N VAL A 104 10.60 22.52 12.10
CA VAL A 104 10.83 21.24 11.41
C VAL A 104 9.78 20.24 11.83
N ARG A 105 9.02 19.71 10.87
CA ARG A 105 8.02 18.67 11.10
C ARG A 105 8.12 17.62 10.01
N PHE A 106 8.11 16.35 10.43
CA PHE A 106 8.08 15.19 9.56
C PHE A 106 6.83 14.36 9.76
N VAL A 107 6.41 13.69 8.69
CA VAL A 107 5.47 12.57 8.74
C VAL A 107 6.05 11.36 8.02
N THR A 108 5.67 10.16 8.46
CA THR A 108 6.04 8.89 7.80
C THR A 108 4.81 8.16 7.30
N THR A 109 5.01 7.36 6.26
CA THR A 109 3.95 6.56 5.65
C THR A 109 4.29 5.07 5.67
N ASP A 110 3.28 4.22 5.54
CA ASP A 110 3.43 2.77 5.53
C ASP A 110 3.90 2.20 4.18
N THR A 111 3.54 2.80 3.05
CA THR A 111 3.87 2.26 1.72
C THR A 111 5.09 2.91 1.05
N TYR A 112 5.28 4.24 1.19
CA TYR A 112 6.45 4.90 0.61
C TYR A 112 6.81 6.25 1.27
N GLY A 113 8.03 6.32 1.76
CA GLY A 113 8.72 7.57 2.05
C GLY A 113 8.22 8.34 3.27
N ALA A 114 8.84 9.49 3.48
CA ALA A 114 8.54 10.43 4.54
C ALA A 114 8.51 11.83 3.96
N TYR A 115 7.75 12.71 4.60
CA TYR A 115 7.60 14.09 4.16
C TYR A 115 8.05 15.06 5.24
N ARG A 116 8.56 16.21 4.82
CA ARG A 116 8.81 17.38 5.66
C ARG A 116 7.85 18.50 5.30
N TRP A 117 7.26 19.15 6.30
CA TRP A 117 6.46 20.36 6.07
C TRP A 117 7.35 21.53 5.67
N GLN A 118 7.03 22.18 4.55
CA GLN A 118 7.75 23.34 4.03
C GLN A 118 6.77 24.33 3.42
N ASN A 119 6.88 25.60 3.84
CA ASN A 119 5.97 26.67 3.44
C ASN A 119 4.51 26.34 3.80
N ASP A 120 3.75 25.85 2.82
CA ASP A 120 2.33 25.52 2.89
C ASP A 120 2.02 24.08 2.42
N ARG A 121 3.04 23.21 2.31
CA ARG A 121 2.90 21.84 1.81
C ARG A 121 3.90 20.87 2.41
N TRP A 122 3.60 19.58 2.29
CA TRP A 122 4.52 18.48 2.52
C TRP A 122 5.38 18.22 1.30
N GLU A 123 6.67 17.93 1.52
CA GLU A 123 7.64 17.58 0.49
C GLU A 123 8.39 16.30 0.86
N GLN A 124 8.59 15.41 -0.13
CA GLN A 124 9.30 14.15 0.07
C GLN A 124 10.76 14.39 0.51
N VAL A 125 11.18 13.65 1.53
CA VAL A 125 12.59 13.63 1.99
C VAL A 125 13.25 12.27 1.78
N PHE A 126 12.52 11.29 1.25
CA PHE A 126 13.04 9.98 0.84
C PHE A 126 13.07 9.90 -0.69
N THR A 127 14.13 10.46 -1.28
CA THR A 127 14.28 10.65 -2.72
C THR A 127 15.63 10.15 -3.21
N ALA A 128 15.76 9.96 -4.52
CA ALA A 128 17.00 9.54 -5.17
C ALA A 128 18.16 10.54 -4.94
N LYS A 129 17.84 11.80 -4.62
CA LYS A 129 18.81 12.85 -4.31
C LYS A 129 19.16 12.94 -2.83
N SER A 130 18.22 12.61 -1.94
CA SER A 130 18.45 12.71 -0.49
C SER A 130 19.12 11.48 0.08
N MET A 131 18.95 10.31 -0.54
CA MET A 131 19.50 9.04 -0.07
C MET A 131 20.88 8.72 -0.66
N PRO A 132 21.72 7.92 0.02
CA PRO A 132 22.96 7.42 -0.57
C PRO A 132 22.69 6.62 -1.84
N ALA A 133 23.49 6.80 -2.89
CA ALA A 133 23.27 6.14 -4.18
C ALA A 133 23.17 4.60 -4.09
N SER A 134 23.89 3.97 -3.14
CA SER A 134 23.82 2.52 -2.89
C SER A 134 22.49 2.03 -2.31
N ASP A 135 21.62 2.93 -1.87
CA ASP A 135 20.28 2.64 -1.36
C ASP A 135 19.18 3.01 -2.37
N VAL A 136 19.54 3.64 -3.50
CA VAL A 136 18.59 4.11 -4.50
C VAL A 136 18.41 3.04 -5.58
N ALA A 137 17.28 2.34 -5.52
CA ALA A 137 16.84 1.39 -6.54
C ALA A 137 15.31 1.19 -6.46
N PRO A 138 14.62 0.84 -7.56
CA PRO A 138 13.17 0.58 -7.56
C PRO A 138 12.72 -0.40 -6.48
N GLU A 139 13.50 -1.47 -6.29
CA GLU A 139 13.28 -2.50 -5.27
C GLU A 139 13.57 -2.04 -3.84
N ASN A 140 14.08 -0.83 -3.63
CA ASN A 140 14.33 -0.25 -2.31
C ASN A 140 13.25 0.75 -1.86
N GLY A 141 12.32 1.14 -2.75
CA GLY A 141 11.14 1.92 -2.38
C GLY A 141 10.37 1.24 -1.24
N ALA A 142 10.04 1.98 -0.18
CA ALA A 142 9.39 1.46 1.02
C ALA A 142 8.82 2.58 1.89
N GLY A 143 7.84 2.24 2.73
CA GLY A 143 7.41 3.08 3.84
C GLY A 143 8.50 3.27 4.89
N ILE A 144 8.29 4.24 5.76
CA ILE A 144 9.28 4.66 6.75
C ILE A 144 8.83 4.22 8.13
N PHE A 145 9.59 3.28 8.70
CA PHE A 145 9.25 2.62 9.96
C PHE A 145 9.20 3.59 11.15
N ALA A 146 10.08 4.59 11.16
CA ALA A 146 10.06 5.70 12.12
C ALA A 146 10.93 6.87 11.64
N VAL A 147 10.58 8.09 12.06
CA VAL A 147 11.41 9.29 11.92
C VAL A 147 11.41 10.09 13.22
N ALA A 148 12.54 10.68 13.57
CA ALA A 148 12.65 11.53 14.75
C ALA A 148 13.58 12.73 14.49
N SER A 149 13.06 13.96 14.63
CA SER A 149 13.87 15.17 14.74
C SER A 149 14.48 15.26 16.14
N ALA A 150 15.74 15.67 16.24
CA ALA A 150 16.44 15.83 17.51
C ALA A 150 15.95 17.10 18.25
N PRO A 151 15.40 17.02 19.47
CA PRO A 151 14.89 18.21 20.16
C PRO A 151 15.95 19.26 20.53
N SER A 152 17.21 18.85 20.62
CA SER A 152 18.36 19.69 20.98
C SER A 152 19.10 20.29 19.76
N ASP A 153 18.80 19.84 18.55
CA ASP A 153 19.39 20.33 17.31
C ASP A 153 18.40 20.20 16.16
N GLU A 154 17.88 21.33 15.69
CA GLU A 154 16.87 21.35 14.64
C GLU A 154 17.36 20.76 13.31
N ASN A 155 18.67 20.71 13.07
CA ASN A 155 19.24 20.15 11.85
C ASN A 155 19.37 18.63 11.89
N ARG A 156 19.42 18.04 13.09
CA ARG A 156 19.62 16.60 13.28
C ARG A 156 18.29 15.86 13.21
N ALA A 157 18.23 14.83 12.38
CA ALA A 157 17.12 13.88 12.36
C ALA A 157 17.61 12.45 12.09
N TYR A 158 16.80 11.46 12.45
CA TYR A 158 17.06 10.05 12.15
C TYR A 158 15.83 9.42 11.50
N MET A 159 16.07 8.48 10.58
CA MET A 159 15.03 7.78 9.82
C MET A 159 15.35 6.29 9.75
N ALA A 160 14.38 5.45 10.13
CA ALA A 160 14.49 4.00 10.06
C ALA A 160 13.71 3.47 8.84
N VAL A 161 14.41 2.79 7.93
CA VAL A 161 13.84 2.24 6.68
C VAL A 161 14.69 1.05 6.22
N ARG A 162 14.04 0.00 5.69
CA ARG A 162 14.71 -1.18 5.09
C ARG A 162 15.81 -1.78 5.98
N GLY A 163 15.50 -2.00 7.25
CA GLY A 163 16.44 -2.61 8.20
C GLY A 163 17.59 -1.71 8.67
N ARG A 164 17.64 -0.45 8.23
CA ARG A 164 18.74 0.49 8.53
C ARG A 164 18.22 1.74 9.22
N VAL A 165 19.13 2.42 9.92
CA VAL A 165 18.91 3.78 10.44
C VAL A 165 19.83 4.74 9.70
N PHE A 166 19.25 5.82 9.20
CA PHE A 166 19.95 6.92 8.55
C PHE A 166 19.91 8.15 9.45
N ARG A 167 20.90 9.03 9.27
CA ARG A 167 21.01 10.32 9.93
C ARG A 167 21.01 11.44 8.92
N SER A 168 20.31 12.53 9.22
CA SER A 168 20.42 13.79 8.51
C SER A 168 21.00 14.86 9.42
N ASP A 169 21.87 15.69 8.88
CA ASP A 169 22.48 16.86 9.52
C ASP A 169 21.95 18.18 8.91
N ASN A 170 20.88 18.11 8.13
CA ASN A 170 20.30 19.23 7.38
C ASN A 170 18.78 19.06 7.19
N GLN A 171 18.09 18.67 8.26
CA GLN A 171 16.63 18.61 8.33
C GLN A 171 16.01 17.65 7.29
N GLY A 172 16.68 16.57 6.94
CA GLY A 172 16.21 15.58 5.97
C GLY A 172 16.49 15.93 4.50
N ALA A 173 17.25 17.00 4.21
CA ALA A 173 17.63 17.30 2.82
C ALA A 173 18.58 16.23 2.25
N THR A 174 19.47 15.67 3.07
CA THR A 174 20.30 14.50 2.75
C THR A 174 20.41 13.55 3.95
N TRP A 175 20.61 12.27 3.67
CA TRP A 175 20.71 11.18 4.65
C TRP A 175 22.01 10.40 4.48
N ALA A 176 22.64 10.05 5.59
CA ALA A 176 23.82 9.19 5.65
C ALA A 176 23.52 7.91 6.45
N ARG A 177 24.07 6.77 6.01
CA ARG A 177 23.96 5.51 6.75
C ARG A 177 24.63 5.64 8.12
N THR A 178 23.98 5.11 9.15
CA THR A 178 24.62 4.88 10.46
C THR A 178 25.23 3.47 10.51
N ALA A 179 26.02 3.18 11.54
CA ALA A 179 26.66 1.89 11.77
C ALA A 179 25.75 0.84 12.45
N LEU A 180 24.41 1.04 12.45
CA LEU A 180 23.48 0.04 12.98
C LEU A 180 23.57 -1.22 12.11
N PRO A 181 23.79 -2.42 12.69
CA PRO A 181 23.66 -3.68 11.95
C PRO A 181 22.28 -3.81 11.33
N GLU A 182 22.15 -4.47 10.18
CA GLU A 182 20.85 -4.64 9.53
C GLU A 182 19.84 -5.33 10.45
N GLN A 183 18.62 -4.79 10.51
CA GLN A 183 17.52 -5.24 11.36
C GLN A 183 16.34 -5.71 10.50
N VAL A 184 15.41 -6.47 11.08
CA VAL A 184 14.17 -6.87 10.39
C VAL A 184 12.98 -6.08 10.92
N PHE A 185 12.44 -5.20 10.08
CA PHE A 185 11.20 -4.46 10.33
C PHE A 185 10.53 -4.05 9.02
N ASP A 186 9.22 -3.86 9.06
CA ASP A 186 8.41 -3.41 7.93
C ASP A 186 7.50 -2.27 8.38
N ALA A 187 7.49 -1.17 7.63
CA ALA A 187 6.63 -0.02 7.89
C ALA A 187 5.15 -0.31 7.60
N ASN A 188 4.86 -1.35 6.83
CA ASN A 188 3.50 -1.76 6.47
C ASN A 188 3.01 -3.01 7.24
N ASP A 189 3.66 -3.36 8.35
CA ASP A 189 3.24 -4.49 9.18
C ASP A 189 1.92 -4.23 9.94
N ASP A 190 1.39 -5.25 10.63
CA ASP A 190 0.16 -5.19 11.43
C ASP A 190 0.23 -4.20 12.63
N TYR A 191 1.42 -3.66 12.90
CA TYR A 191 1.75 -2.80 14.03
C TYR A 191 2.28 -1.42 13.59
N ARG A 192 2.06 -1.06 12.32
CA ARG A 192 2.49 0.22 11.74
C ARG A 192 1.99 1.44 12.51
N GLN A 193 0.79 1.37 13.09
CA GLN A 193 0.20 2.42 13.92
C GLN A 193 0.85 2.60 15.32
N ILE A 194 1.77 1.74 15.73
CA ILE A 194 2.36 1.77 17.08
C ILE A 194 3.60 2.66 17.11
N ASN A 195 3.69 3.52 18.13
CA ASN A 195 4.80 4.43 18.36
C ASN A 195 5.26 4.37 19.84
N GLN A 196 6.30 5.04 20.30
CA GLN A 196 7.43 5.60 19.58
C GLN A 196 8.53 4.54 19.51
N LYS A 197 9.02 4.25 18.30
CA LYS A 197 10.04 3.21 18.04
C LYS A 197 11.45 3.80 17.93
N LEU A 198 11.58 5.06 17.52
CA LEU A 198 12.86 5.77 17.34
C LEU A 198 12.77 7.11 18.05
N MET A 199 13.64 7.35 19.04
CA MET A 199 13.61 8.56 19.87
C MET A 199 15.01 9.12 20.08
N VAL A 200 15.13 10.45 19.96
CA VAL A 200 16.37 11.19 20.22
C VAL A 200 16.31 11.82 21.61
N ASP A 201 17.42 11.80 22.33
CA ASP A 201 17.52 12.41 23.65
C ASP A 201 17.24 13.93 23.55
N PRO A 202 16.33 14.47 24.39
CA PRO A 202 15.92 15.86 24.30
C PRO A 202 17.04 16.87 24.56
N VAL A 203 18.12 16.47 25.23
CA VAL A 203 19.26 17.35 25.51
C VAL A 203 20.52 16.99 24.73
N ASN A 204 20.49 15.93 23.91
CA ASN A 204 21.66 15.48 23.15
C ASN A 204 21.30 14.79 21.83
N ALA A 205 21.56 15.47 20.72
CA ALA A 205 21.23 15.01 19.36
C ALA A 205 21.98 13.74 18.90
N ASP A 206 23.06 13.36 19.58
CA ASP A 206 23.87 12.16 19.28
C ASP A 206 23.40 10.89 20.03
N VAL A 207 22.56 11.06 21.06
CA VAL A 207 21.99 9.97 21.83
C VAL A 207 20.62 9.59 21.27
N VAL A 208 20.50 8.36 20.78
CA VAL A 208 19.27 7.86 20.15
C VAL A 208 18.98 6.47 20.67
N LEU A 209 17.69 6.19 20.91
CA LEU A 209 17.16 4.87 21.18
C LEU A 209 16.30 4.39 20.01
N PHE A 210 16.49 3.13 19.62
CA PHE A 210 15.74 2.49 18.57
C PHE A 210 15.24 1.11 19.03
N GLY A 211 13.93 1.00 19.19
CA GLY A 211 13.25 -0.25 19.48
C GLY A 211 12.96 -1.01 18.19
N THR A 212 13.33 -2.29 18.17
CA THR A 212 13.16 -3.17 17.01
C THR A 212 12.15 -4.27 17.30
N PRO A 213 11.47 -4.82 16.27
CA PRO A 213 10.54 -5.93 16.44
C PRO A 213 11.19 -7.22 16.97
N ARG A 214 12.45 -7.50 16.60
CA ARG A 214 13.11 -8.79 16.83
C ARG A 214 14.38 -8.72 17.67
N ASP A 215 15.07 -7.58 17.69
CA ASP A 215 16.41 -7.46 18.25
C ASP A 215 16.46 -6.52 19.46
N GLY A 216 15.32 -6.29 20.10
CA GLY A 216 15.22 -5.48 21.31
C GLY A 216 15.54 -4.01 21.10
N LEU A 217 16.15 -3.39 22.11
CA LEU A 217 16.44 -1.95 22.17
C LEU A 217 17.89 -1.67 21.82
N TRP A 218 18.12 -0.76 20.88
CA TRP A 218 19.45 -0.29 20.49
C TRP A 218 19.68 1.14 20.93
N ARG A 219 20.93 1.48 21.22
CA ARG A 219 21.37 2.83 21.58
C ARG A 219 22.61 3.26 20.82
N THR A 220 22.64 4.50 20.36
CA THR A 220 23.87 5.23 20.00
C THR A 220 24.11 6.35 21.01
N ALA A 221 25.38 6.72 21.20
CA ALA A 221 25.80 7.92 21.93
C ALA A 221 26.63 8.89 21.08
N ASN A 222 26.86 8.57 19.81
CA ASN A 222 27.77 9.28 18.91
C ASN A 222 27.16 9.47 17.51
N GLY A 223 25.87 9.78 17.49
CA GLY A 223 25.13 10.11 16.28
C GLY A 223 25.08 8.96 15.27
N GLY A 224 25.10 7.72 15.73
CA GLY A 224 25.00 6.52 14.89
C GLY A 224 26.34 6.02 14.36
N SER A 225 27.48 6.58 14.79
CA SER A 225 28.80 6.05 14.39
C SER A 225 29.07 4.66 14.99
N SER A 226 28.40 4.32 16.09
CA SER A 226 28.33 2.97 16.65
C SER A 226 27.01 2.76 17.40
N TRP A 227 26.49 1.54 17.39
CA TRP A 227 25.29 1.16 18.14
C TRP A 227 25.59 0.05 19.14
N THR A 228 24.94 0.10 20.28
CA THR A 228 25.00 -0.92 21.34
C THR A 228 23.60 -1.46 21.57
N ARG A 229 23.44 -2.79 21.51
CA ARG A 229 22.21 -3.46 21.92
C ARG A 229 22.11 -3.41 23.45
N LEU A 230 21.03 -2.85 23.97
CA LEU A 230 20.75 -2.78 25.39
C LEU A 230 20.03 -4.06 25.85
N THR A 231 20.39 -4.55 27.03
CA THR A 231 19.72 -5.69 27.64
C THR A 231 18.68 -5.19 28.64
N LEU A 232 17.41 -5.48 28.37
CA LEU A 232 16.35 -5.34 29.38
C LEU A 232 16.33 -6.64 30.20
N PRO A 233 16.26 -6.58 31.56
CA PRO A 233 16.21 -7.78 32.39
C PRO A 233 15.14 -8.74 31.88
N LYS A 234 15.54 -10.02 31.76
CA LYS A 234 14.70 -11.09 31.24
C LYS A 234 13.32 -11.09 31.92
N GLY A 235 12.26 -10.94 31.13
CA GLY A 235 11.71 -12.18 30.56
C GLY A 235 12.45 -12.41 29.25
N GLN A 236 13.16 -13.52 29.07
CA GLN A 236 13.78 -13.91 27.79
C GLN A 236 13.10 -15.17 27.27
N PRO A 237 13.17 -15.49 25.97
CA PRO A 237 13.58 -14.67 24.84
C PRO A 237 12.37 -14.14 24.05
N ASP A 238 12.71 -13.33 23.05
CA ASP A 238 11.99 -13.18 21.80
C ASP A 238 11.20 -14.47 21.41
N ARG A 239 9.88 -14.31 21.34
CA ARG A 239 8.85 -15.16 20.71
C ARG A 239 9.20 -16.56 20.18
N GLU A 240 8.32 -17.52 20.50
CA GLU A 240 8.13 -18.77 19.72
C GLU A 240 7.41 -18.56 18.36
N ASP A 241 6.75 -17.41 18.10
CA ASP A 241 5.87 -17.20 16.93
C ASP A 241 6.23 -16.02 15.98
N GLY A 242 7.26 -15.22 16.26
CA GLY A 242 7.75 -14.15 15.36
C GLY A 242 6.89 -12.89 15.11
N ASN A 243 5.66 -12.75 15.63
CA ASN A 243 4.67 -11.77 15.10
C ASN A 243 4.28 -10.55 15.99
N GLY A 244 5.11 -9.51 16.18
CA GLY A 244 4.70 -8.30 16.94
C GLY A 244 5.72 -7.17 17.08
N PRO A 245 5.33 -6.05 17.71
CA PRO A 245 6.00 -4.75 17.53
C PRO A 245 7.35 -4.59 18.27
N GLY A 246 7.75 -5.56 19.08
CA GLY A 246 9.01 -5.52 19.85
C GLY A 246 9.03 -4.43 20.92
N ILE A 247 10.03 -3.53 20.86
CA ILE A 247 10.19 -2.41 21.80
C ILE A 247 9.56 -1.14 21.25
N THR A 248 8.65 -0.54 22.02
CA THR A 248 7.83 0.64 21.64
C THR A 248 7.68 1.59 22.83
N ALA A 249 6.86 2.64 22.70
CA ALA A 249 6.55 3.58 23.79
C ALA A 249 7.81 4.13 24.50
N ILE A 250 8.85 4.42 23.73
CA ILE A 250 10.12 4.94 24.25
C ILE A 250 9.95 6.42 24.62
N VAL A 251 10.26 6.81 25.85
CA VAL A 251 10.14 8.21 26.30
C VAL A 251 11.31 8.62 27.19
N PHE A 252 11.88 9.79 26.91
CA PHE A 252 12.91 10.43 27.73
C PHE A 252 12.28 11.40 28.74
N ASN A 253 12.71 11.36 30.01
CA ASN A 253 12.33 12.37 30.99
C ASN A 253 13.35 13.53 30.97
N ALA A 254 13.10 14.56 30.17
CA ALA A 254 14.02 15.68 29.98
C ALA A 254 14.45 16.40 31.28
N SER A 255 13.61 16.40 32.32
CA SER A 255 13.94 17.02 33.62
C SER A 255 15.06 16.28 34.36
N SER A 256 15.33 15.03 33.99
CA SER A 256 16.40 14.21 34.55
C SER A 256 17.75 14.38 33.84
N ALA A 257 17.90 15.40 32.99
CA ALA A 257 19.14 15.68 32.29
C ALA A 257 20.29 15.96 33.28
N GLN A 258 21.38 15.22 33.13
CA GLN A 258 22.59 15.39 33.94
C GLN A 258 23.81 15.02 33.10
N GLY A 259 24.84 15.87 33.10
CA GLY A 259 26.07 15.62 32.33
C GLY A 259 25.86 15.59 30.82
N GLY A 260 24.90 16.37 30.30
CA GLY A 260 24.62 16.46 28.86
C GLY A 260 23.89 15.25 28.28
N VAL A 261 23.27 14.41 29.12
CA VAL A 261 22.41 13.29 28.70
C VAL A 261 21.20 13.17 29.63
N THR A 262 20.10 12.65 29.11
CA THR A 262 18.91 12.34 29.92
C THR A 262 19.14 11.05 30.71
N ARG A 263 18.96 11.10 32.05
CA ARG A 263 19.21 9.94 32.92
C ARG A 263 18.04 8.98 32.98
N THR A 264 16.81 9.48 33.11
CA THR A 264 15.61 8.65 33.22
C THR A 264 14.96 8.42 31.86
N VAL A 265 14.79 7.16 31.49
CA VAL A 265 14.18 6.74 30.22
C VAL A 265 13.23 5.57 30.44
N TYR A 266 12.13 5.54 29.69
CA TYR A 266 11.14 4.48 29.70
C TYR A 266 11.08 3.76 28.36
N ALA A 267 10.75 2.46 28.37
CA ALA A 267 10.54 1.66 27.17
C ALA A 267 9.56 0.52 27.43
N GLY A 268 8.57 0.36 26.55
CA GLY A 268 7.61 -0.73 26.58
C GLY A 268 8.15 -1.93 25.81
N SER A 269 8.13 -3.12 26.43
CA SER A 269 8.43 -4.38 25.75
C SER A 269 7.14 -5.16 25.52
N HIS A 270 6.86 -5.48 24.26
CA HIS A 270 5.64 -6.18 23.85
C HIS A 270 5.37 -7.42 24.72
N LYS A 271 4.24 -7.41 25.43
CA LYS A 271 3.78 -8.44 26.39
C LYS A 271 4.67 -8.69 27.61
N ASN A 272 5.83 -8.05 27.70
CA ASN A 272 6.82 -8.27 28.79
C ASN A 272 6.81 -7.15 29.84
N GLY A 273 6.20 -6.01 29.56
CA GLY A 273 5.99 -4.93 30.53
C GLY A 273 6.69 -3.62 30.18
N MET A 274 6.47 -2.62 31.03
CA MET A 274 7.10 -1.31 30.94
C MET A 274 8.38 -1.28 31.78
N PHE A 275 9.47 -0.78 31.20
CA PHE A 275 10.78 -0.70 31.84
C PHE A 275 11.22 0.75 32.02
N ARG A 276 11.99 1.00 33.08
CA ARG A 276 12.60 2.28 33.41
C ARG A 276 14.11 2.10 33.60
N SER A 277 14.88 2.97 32.98
CA SER A 277 16.28 3.20 33.33
C SER A 277 16.40 4.51 34.09
N ALA A 278 17.28 4.56 35.09
CA ALA A 278 17.62 5.78 35.84
C ALA A 278 19.04 6.30 35.52
N ASP A 279 19.77 5.60 34.65
CA ASP A 279 21.19 5.80 34.39
C ASP A 279 21.54 5.94 32.89
N ALA A 280 20.62 6.52 32.11
CA ALA A 280 20.71 6.78 30.67
C ALA A 280 20.76 5.51 29.80
N GLY A 281 20.06 4.46 30.23
CA GLY A 281 19.93 3.18 29.51
C GLY A 281 20.98 2.14 29.88
N GLY A 282 21.79 2.37 30.93
CA GLY A 282 22.80 1.42 31.39
C GLY A 282 22.18 0.21 32.08
N THR A 283 21.28 0.45 33.03
CA THR A 283 20.48 -0.56 33.72
C THR A 283 18.98 -0.26 33.57
N TRP A 284 18.18 -1.31 33.57
CA TRP A 284 16.73 -1.24 33.39
C TRP A 284 16.03 -2.02 34.49
N THR A 285 14.90 -1.50 34.95
CA THR A 285 14.02 -2.14 35.93
C THR A 285 12.61 -2.16 35.39
N ARG A 286 11.91 -3.30 35.49
CA ARG A 286 10.50 -3.41 35.14
C ARG A 286 9.66 -2.66 36.18
N ILE A 287 8.83 -1.71 35.74
CA ILE A 287 7.98 -0.87 36.61
C ILE A 287 6.50 -1.19 36.50
N SER A 288 6.09 -1.95 35.49
CA SER A 288 4.74 -2.53 35.44
C SER A 288 4.64 -3.71 36.41
N SER A 289 3.61 -3.71 37.27
CA SER A 289 3.23 -4.88 38.07
C SER A 289 2.81 -6.06 37.17
N ASP A 290 2.56 -7.24 37.76
CA ASP A 290 2.06 -8.40 36.99
C ASP A 290 0.75 -8.11 36.26
N ALA A 291 -0.06 -7.16 36.75
CA ALA A 291 -1.27 -6.66 36.09
C ALA A 291 -0.99 -5.97 34.73
N GLY A 292 0.27 -5.65 34.40
CA GLY A 292 0.70 -5.13 33.11
C GLY A 292 1.40 -6.15 32.20
N SER A 293 1.49 -7.42 32.62
CA SER A 293 1.98 -8.51 31.75
C SER A 293 0.98 -8.85 30.65
N GLY A 294 1.46 -9.24 29.46
CA GLY A 294 0.59 -9.56 28.33
C GLY A 294 0.04 -8.37 27.53
N LEU A 295 0.34 -7.12 27.94
CA LEU A 295 -0.10 -5.91 27.23
C LEU A 295 0.74 -5.61 25.99
N ARG A 296 0.11 -5.08 24.95
CA ARG A 296 0.78 -4.44 23.81
C ARG A 296 0.86 -2.93 24.08
N PHE A 297 2.06 -2.44 24.35
CA PHE A 297 2.32 -1.02 24.53
C PHE A 297 2.32 -0.30 23.18
N THR A 298 1.49 0.72 23.03
CA THR A 298 1.27 1.40 21.73
C THR A 298 1.84 2.81 21.67
N SER A 299 1.97 3.49 22.81
CA SER A 299 2.66 4.78 22.99
C SER A 299 2.75 5.14 24.48
N ALA A 300 3.55 6.14 24.81
CA ALA A 300 3.60 6.71 26.16
C ALA A 300 3.89 8.21 26.12
N ALA A 301 3.53 8.90 27.21
CA ALA A 301 3.76 10.33 27.39
C ALA A 301 4.11 10.67 28.85
N LEU A 302 4.85 11.75 29.06
CA LEU A 302 5.22 12.26 30.39
C LEU A 302 4.59 13.63 30.67
N SER A 303 4.05 13.79 31.88
CA SER A 303 3.63 15.06 32.49
C SER A 303 4.31 15.16 33.86
N GLY A 304 5.31 16.04 34.00
CA GLY A 304 6.30 15.93 35.08
C GLY A 304 6.90 14.52 35.16
N ASP A 305 6.81 13.91 36.35
CA ASP A 305 7.24 12.53 36.62
C ASP A 305 6.11 11.48 36.47
N VAL A 306 4.93 11.89 36.01
CA VAL A 306 3.80 10.99 35.74
C VAL A 306 3.91 10.44 34.32
N LEU A 307 4.00 9.12 34.19
CA LEU A 307 4.00 8.43 32.90
C LEU A 307 2.59 7.92 32.58
N TYR A 308 2.06 8.33 31.44
CA TYR A 308 0.85 7.77 30.84
C TYR A 308 1.22 6.81 29.73
N VAL A 309 0.53 5.68 29.63
CA VAL A 309 0.85 4.61 28.68
C VAL A 309 -0.42 4.12 28.00
N ALA A 310 -0.46 4.18 26.68
CA ALA A 310 -1.53 3.59 25.88
C ALA A 310 -1.21 2.13 25.55
N THR A 311 -2.25 1.30 25.52
CA THR A 311 -2.14 -0.14 25.24
C THR A 311 -3.31 -0.65 24.41
N ASP A 312 -3.24 -1.92 24.02
CA ASP A 312 -4.37 -2.66 23.44
C ASP A 312 -5.53 -2.92 24.40
N GLN A 313 -5.40 -2.56 25.68
CA GLN A 313 -6.44 -2.76 26.70
C GLN A 313 -6.88 -1.48 27.43
N GLY A 314 -6.46 -0.29 26.96
CA GLY A 314 -6.81 1.04 27.50
C GLY A 314 -5.60 1.94 27.82
N VAL A 315 -5.73 2.82 28.83
CA VAL A 315 -4.67 3.76 29.29
C VAL A 315 -4.26 3.51 30.76
N TRP A 316 -2.95 3.50 31.01
CA TRP A 316 -2.31 3.23 32.30
C TRP A 316 -1.53 4.44 32.79
N ARG A 317 -1.32 4.52 34.10
CA ARG A 317 -0.53 5.57 34.76
C ARG A 317 0.53 4.96 35.67
N TYR A 318 1.75 5.48 35.59
CA TYR A 318 2.79 5.27 36.59
C TYR A 318 3.05 6.55 37.36
N GLN A 319 2.93 6.50 38.68
CA GLN A 319 3.28 7.60 39.57
C GLN A 319 3.70 7.05 40.93
N ASN A 320 4.76 7.60 41.52
CA ASN A 320 5.21 7.26 42.88
C ASN A 320 5.35 5.74 43.15
N GLY A 321 5.85 4.98 42.17
CA GLY A 321 6.03 3.53 42.29
C GLY A 321 4.79 2.69 41.99
N VAL A 322 3.63 3.30 41.75
CA VAL A 322 2.37 2.61 41.46
C VAL A 322 2.10 2.64 39.96
N TYR A 323 1.88 1.46 39.36
CA TYR A 323 1.43 1.29 37.98
C TYR A 323 0.00 0.79 37.97
N GLU A 324 -0.94 1.59 37.51
CA GLU A 324 -2.38 1.30 37.58
C GLU A 324 -3.09 1.60 36.26
N LYS A 325 -4.20 0.88 36.02
CA LYS A 325 -5.09 1.13 34.88
C LYS A 325 -5.99 2.32 35.22
N LEU A 326 -6.18 3.23 34.26
CA LEU A 326 -7.13 4.34 34.38
C LEU A 326 -8.51 3.92 33.88
N GLU A 327 -9.55 4.47 34.51
CA GLU A 327 -10.95 4.30 34.12
C GLU A 327 -11.29 5.17 32.89
N VAL A 328 -10.72 4.78 31.75
CA VAL A 328 -11.11 5.24 30.40
C VAL A 328 -11.98 4.16 29.75
N ALA A 329 -12.71 4.50 28.68
CA ALA A 329 -13.42 3.49 27.89
C ALA A 329 -12.49 2.31 27.54
N SER A 330 -13.00 1.08 27.66
CA SER A 330 -12.23 -0.11 27.29
C SER A 330 -12.04 -0.16 25.77
N GLY A 331 -10.80 -0.36 25.31
CA GLY A 331 -10.51 -0.41 23.88
C GLY A 331 -9.02 -0.40 23.56
N TYR A 332 -8.73 -0.46 22.26
CA TYR A 332 -7.39 -0.39 21.71
C TYR A 332 -7.00 1.09 21.50
N PHE A 333 -6.03 1.59 22.27
CA PHE A 333 -5.53 2.96 22.14
C PHE A 333 -4.22 2.95 21.38
N VAL A 334 -4.08 3.83 20.37
CA VAL A 334 -2.84 3.96 19.58
C VAL A 334 -1.91 5.03 20.15
N SER A 335 -2.48 6.09 20.72
CA SER A 335 -1.70 7.25 21.18
C SER A 335 -2.25 7.79 22.51
N VAL A 336 -1.36 8.09 23.45
CA VAL A 336 -1.62 8.94 24.61
C VAL A 336 -0.64 10.11 24.61
N ILE A 337 -1.11 11.32 24.91
CA ILE A 337 -0.28 12.52 24.99
C ILE A 337 -0.64 13.38 26.21
N SER A 338 0.37 14.11 26.67
CA SER A 338 0.29 15.13 27.71
C SER A 338 1.19 16.30 27.33
N ASP A 339 0.89 17.49 27.87
CA ASP A 339 1.68 18.69 27.67
C ASP A 339 2.11 19.26 29.02
N GLN A 340 3.40 19.54 29.19
CA GLN A 340 3.95 20.12 30.42
C GLN A 340 3.39 21.53 30.70
N ARG A 341 2.94 22.24 29.66
CA ARG A 341 2.27 23.54 29.78
C ARG A 341 0.85 23.40 30.34
N GLN A 342 0.26 22.21 30.23
CA GLN A 342 -1.08 21.87 30.70
C GLN A 342 -1.06 20.52 31.43
N PRO A 343 -0.41 20.43 32.61
CA PRO A 343 -0.07 19.15 33.24
C PRO A 343 -1.29 18.31 33.63
N ASN A 344 -2.48 18.92 33.73
CA ASN A 344 -3.75 18.25 34.01
C ASN A 344 -4.46 17.72 32.76
N VAL A 345 -4.03 18.14 31.57
CA VAL A 345 -4.64 17.74 30.30
C VAL A 345 -3.93 16.50 29.76
N VAL A 346 -4.69 15.43 29.60
CA VAL A 346 -4.23 14.18 28.99
C VAL A 346 -5.22 13.77 27.91
N LEU A 347 -4.72 13.42 26.74
CA LEU A 347 -5.52 12.97 25.61
C LEU A 347 -5.12 11.55 25.25
N ALA A 348 -6.12 10.73 24.90
CA ALA A 348 -5.90 9.38 24.39
C ALA A 348 -6.78 9.14 23.18
N ILE A 349 -6.24 8.54 22.12
CA ILE A 349 -6.99 8.27 20.89
C ILE A 349 -6.99 6.77 20.57
N SER A 350 -8.15 6.25 20.20
CA SER A 350 -8.32 4.87 19.72
C SER A 350 -7.80 4.71 18.28
N ASP A 351 -7.65 3.46 17.83
CA ASP A 351 -7.38 3.16 16.42
C ASP A 351 -8.50 3.63 15.48
N SER A 352 -9.76 3.66 15.94
CA SER A 352 -10.91 4.22 15.21
C SER A 352 -11.00 5.76 15.25
N GLY A 353 -10.06 6.42 15.93
CA GLY A 353 -10.00 7.87 16.04
C GLY A 353 -10.98 8.50 17.02
N SER A 354 -11.56 7.72 17.94
CA SER A 354 -12.27 8.27 19.10
C SER A 354 -11.26 8.89 20.06
N LEU A 355 -11.41 10.19 20.32
CA LEU A 355 -10.54 10.95 21.20
C LEU A 355 -11.19 11.08 22.57
N TYR A 356 -10.42 10.72 23.60
CA TYR A 356 -10.79 10.84 25.00
C TYR A 356 -9.93 11.91 25.65
N ARG A 357 -10.57 12.81 26.39
CA ARG A 357 -9.94 13.94 27.06
C ARG A 357 -10.11 13.84 28.57
N SER A 358 -9.02 14.02 29.29
CA SER A 358 -9.01 14.27 30.72
C SER A 358 -8.51 15.69 31.01
N LEU A 359 -9.15 16.36 31.97
CA LEU A 359 -8.80 17.71 32.45
C LEU A 359 -8.26 17.70 33.89
N ASN A 360 -8.09 16.52 34.47
CA ASN A 360 -7.70 16.30 35.86
C ASN A 360 -6.69 15.15 35.98
N ALA A 361 -5.69 15.14 35.09
CA ALA A 361 -4.56 14.23 35.11
C ALA A 361 -4.95 12.73 35.04
N GLY A 362 -6.00 12.42 34.29
CA GLY A 362 -6.46 11.05 34.03
C GLY A 362 -7.45 10.49 35.06
N GLN A 363 -7.94 11.31 36.00
CA GLN A 363 -8.93 10.87 37.00
C GLN A 363 -10.31 10.62 36.39
N THR A 364 -10.76 11.51 35.49
CA THR A 364 -12.00 11.34 34.72
C THR A 364 -11.74 11.63 33.24
N TRP A 365 -12.52 10.99 32.37
CA TRP A 365 -12.38 11.07 30.92
C TRP A 365 -13.73 11.37 30.26
N THR A 366 -13.69 12.18 29.21
CA THR A 366 -14.84 12.46 28.34
C THR A 366 -14.46 12.10 26.90
N GLU A 367 -15.29 11.31 26.22
CA GLU A 367 -15.16 11.11 24.77
C GLU A 367 -15.63 12.39 24.06
N THR A 368 -14.80 12.89 23.14
CA THR A 368 -15.13 14.08 22.37
C THR A 368 -15.90 13.72 21.11
N GLU A 369 -16.87 14.55 20.75
CA GLU A 369 -17.45 14.53 19.40
C GLU A 369 -16.43 15.05 18.38
N ARG A 370 -16.62 14.71 17.10
CA ARG A 370 -15.73 15.16 16.03
C ARG A 370 -16.50 15.80 14.88
N THR A 371 -15.87 16.79 14.27
CA THR A 371 -16.21 17.25 12.92
C THR A 371 -14.93 17.33 12.11
N VAL A 372 -15.05 17.25 10.78
CA VAL A 372 -13.91 17.35 9.87
C VAL A 372 -14.18 18.41 8.82
N ASN A 373 -13.12 19.09 8.40
CA ASN A 373 -13.17 20.07 7.33
C ASN A 373 -11.92 19.94 6.45
N ALA A 374 -12.12 19.87 5.14
CA ALA A 374 -11.05 19.98 4.14
C ALA A 374 -11.40 21.11 3.18
N THR A 375 -10.50 22.10 3.10
CA THR A 375 -10.72 23.30 2.29
C THR A 375 -10.19 23.11 0.87
N ALA A 376 -10.61 23.97 -0.07
CA ALA A 376 -10.07 24.01 -1.42
C ALA A 376 -8.56 24.35 -1.48
N ASN A 377 -7.99 24.91 -0.40
CA ASN A 377 -6.56 25.21 -0.28
C ASN A 377 -5.73 24.00 0.17
N ASP A 378 -6.38 22.87 0.44
CA ASP A 378 -5.79 21.57 0.73
C ASP A 378 -6.36 20.51 -0.24
N VAL A 379 -6.43 19.24 0.15
CA VAL A 379 -6.99 18.13 -0.61
C VAL A 379 -8.49 18.02 -0.33
N PRO A 380 -9.40 18.38 -1.25
CA PRO A 380 -10.81 18.52 -0.89
C PRO A 380 -11.55 17.20 -0.70
N TRP A 381 -11.19 16.15 -1.45
CA TRP A 381 -11.93 14.87 -1.41
C TRP A 381 -11.85 14.16 -0.06
N ILE A 382 -10.83 14.41 0.77
CA ILE A 382 -10.66 13.73 2.07
C ILE A 382 -11.65 14.20 3.14
N ALA A 383 -12.42 15.28 2.90
CA ALA A 383 -13.52 15.67 3.79
C ALA A 383 -14.54 14.52 3.98
N TRP A 384 -14.71 13.69 2.95
CA TRP A 384 -15.57 12.50 3.01
C TRP A 384 -15.09 11.47 4.04
N VAL A 385 -13.77 11.26 4.14
CA VAL A 385 -13.17 10.22 4.99
C VAL A 385 -13.58 10.38 6.45
N GLY A 386 -13.48 11.60 6.98
CA GLY A 386 -13.82 11.87 8.37
C GLY A 386 -15.32 11.94 8.68
N ALA A 387 -16.18 12.09 7.67
CA ALA A 387 -17.63 12.16 7.84
C ALA A 387 -18.30 10.77 7.91
N GLU A 388 -17.75 9.76 7.23
CA GLU A 388 -18.33 8.40 7.16
C GLU A 388 -17.75 7.41 8.19
N GLY A 389 -17.14 7.91 9.27
CA GLY A 389 -16.64 7.08 10.38
C GLY A 389 -15.33 6.31 10.10
N TYR A 390 -14.70 6.48 8.94
CA TYR A 390 -13.37 5.93 8.66
C TYR A 390 -12.28 6.91 9.10
N PHE A 391 -11.82 6.79 10.35
CA PHE A 391 -10.83 7.71 10.92
C PHE A 391 -9.67 6.97 11.59
N SER A 392 -9.13 5.96 10.88
CA SER A 392 -8.00 5.15 11.36
C SER A 392 -6.84 6.05 11.80
N SER A 393 -6.41 5.93 13.04
CA SER A 393 -5.43 6.82 13.66
C SER A 393 -4.17 6.06 14.04
N ALA A 394 -3.00 6.72 13.92
CA ALA A 394 -1.72 6.16 14.37
C ALA A 394 -1.10 6.96 15.52
N GLN A 395 -1.10 8.28 15.43
CA GLN A 395 -0.42 9.11 16.42
C GLN A 395 -1.08 10.47 16.52
N ILE A 396 -1.28 10.94 17.75
CA ILE A 396 -1.62 12.33 18.04
C ILE A 396 -0.45 12.98 18.79
N ILE A 397 -0.12 14.24 18.51
CA ILE A 397 0.90 15.02 19.23
C ILE A 397 0.40 16.44 19.50
N PHE A 398 0.89 17.07 20.57
CA PHE A 398 0.71 18.51 20.77
C PHE A 398 1.62 19.31 19.84
N ASP A 399 1.14 20.46 19.38
CA ASP A 399 1.98 21.47 18.75
C ASP A 399 2.93 22.09 19.80
N PRO A 400 4.24 22.14 19.57
CA PRO A 400 5.19 22.61 20.57
C PRO A 400 5.10 24.12 20.82
N LEU A 401 4.48 24.89 19.93
CA LEU A 401 4.33 26.34 20.06
C LEU A 401 2.93 26.78 20.50
N ASN A 402 1.92 25.92 20.31
CA ASN A 402 0.55 26.17 20.74
C ASN A 402 0.02 25.03 21.61
N ALA A 403 -0.13 25.28 22.91
CA ALA A 403 -0.57 24.26 23.87
C ALA A 403 -1.99 23.74 23.62
N ASN A 404 -2.82 24.47 22.87
CA ASN A 404 -4.16 24.04 22.51
C ASN A 404 -4.21 23.32 21.17
N ARG A 405 -3.14 23.34 20.36
CA ARG A 405 -3.17 22.69 19.05
C ARG A 405 -2.64 21.26 19.13
N VAL A 406 -3.35 20.35 18.47
CA VAL A 406 -2.93 18.96 18.28
C VAL A 406 -2.84 18.61 16.80
N TRP A 407 -1.94 17.70 16.47
CA TRP A 407 -1.74 17.13 15.14
C TRP A 407 -2.03 15.63 15.16
N LEU A 408 -2.63 15.12 14.10
CA LEU A 408 -3.03 13.73 13.96
C LEU A 408 -2.51 13.11 12.67
N ALA A 409 -1.86 11.96 12.81
CA ALA A 409 -1.51 11.03 11.74
C ALA A 409 -2.67 10.05 11.53
N GLN A 410 -3.28 10.08 10.34
CA GLN A 410 -4.53 9.39 10.04
C GLN A 410 -4.43 8.62 8.71
N GLY A 411 -5.30 7.63 8.55
CA GLY A 411 -5.39 6.69 7.42
C GLY A 411 -5.61 7.28 6.02
N ALA A 412 -5.90 8.57 5.90
CA ALA A 412 -6.00 9.24 4.61
C ALA A 412 -5.17 10.52 4.52
N GLY A 413 -4.45 10.91 5.58
CA GLY A 413 -3.70 12.16 5.62
C GLY A 413 -3.36 12.67 7.01
N VAL A 414 -2.93 13.93 7.07
CA VAL A 414 -2.60 14.65 8.30
C VAL A 414 -3.69 15.67 8.62
N TRP A 415 -4.02 15.77 9.91
CA TRP A 415 -5.04 16.69 10.42
C TRP A 415 -4.48 17.49 11.59
N TYR A 416 -5.08 18.65 11.87
CA TYR A 416 -4.88 19.37 13.13
C TYR A 416 -6.18 19.86 13.71
N ALA A 417 -6.20 20.14 15.01
CA ALA A 417 -7.31 20.80 15.68
C ALA A 417 -6.78 21.75 16.75
N ASP A 418 -7.46 22.89 16.94
CA ASP A 418 -7.29 23.74 18.10
C ASP A 418 -8.36 23.35 19.14
N LEU A 419 -7.92 22.94 20.32
CA LEU A 419 -8.75 22.50 21.42
C LEU A 419 -9.24 23.69 22.23
N ASP A 420 -10.50 23.65 22.62
CA ASP A 420 -11.13 24.65 23.47
C ASP A 420 -11.88 23.99 24.64
N SER A 421 -12.84 24.70 25.24
CA SER A 421 -13.69 24.16 26.30
C SER A 421 -14.86 23.31 25.78
N SER A 422 -15.09 23.25 24.47
CA SER A 422 -16.12 22.42 23.85
C SER A 422 -15.81 20.94 24.01
N ASN A 423 -16.84 20.11 23.93
CA ASN A 423 -16.69 18.66 23.79
C ASN A 423 -16.57 18.22 22.31
N VAL A 424 -16.58 19.15 21.37
CA VAL A 424 -16.45 18.88 19.94
C VAL A 424 -15.04 19.26 19.48
N VAL A 425 -14.35 18.34 18.80
CA VAL A 425 -13.05 18.61 18.16
C VAL A 425 -13.25 18.84 16.67
N HIS A 426 -12.77 20.00 16.20
CA HIS A 426 -12.89 20.43 14.81
C HIS A 426 -11.58 20.16 14.05
N TRP A 427 -11.49 18.99 13.40
CA TRP A 427 -10.31 18.61 12.62
C TRP A 427 -10.26 19.35 11.29
N GLN A 428 -9.12 19.97 11.01
CA GLN A 428 -8.78 20.61 9.74
C GLN A 428 -7.74 19.77 9.01
N ALA A 429 -7.98 19.49 7.73
CA ALA A 429 -7.00 18.85 6.87
C ALA A 429 -5.71 19.68 6.79
N GLN A 430 -4.56 19.00 6.78
CA GLN A 430 -3.25 19.56 6.45
C GLN A 430 -2.42 18.55 5.64
N SER A 431 -2.91 18.12 4.48
CA SER A 431 -2.32 17.01 3.71
C SER A 431 -1.70 17.44 2.38
N ARG A 432 -1.82 18.70 2.00
CA ARG A 432 -1.31 19.26 0.74
C ARG A 432 0.14 18.87 0.50
N GLY A 433 0.42 18.36 -0.70
CA GLY A 433 1.76 17.90 -1.11
C GLY A 433 2.07 16.44 -0.81
N ILE A 434 1.27 15.77 0.03
CA ILE A 434 1.33 14.31 0.18
C ILE A 434 0.63 13.66 -1.00
N GLU A 435 1.24 12.64 -1.60
CA GLU A 435 0.63 11.73 -2.58
C GLU A 435 0.92 10.30 -2.09
N GLN A 436 -0.09 9.53 -1.65
CA GLN A 436 0.18 8.22 -1.03
C GLN A 436 -0.82 7.11 -1.37
N ARG A 437 -1.61 7.32 -2.41
CA ARG A 437 -2.43 6.27 -2.99
C ARG A 437 -1.56 5.15 -3.55
N VAL A 438 -2.08 3.92 -3.57
CA VAL A 438 -1.47 2.75 -4.21
C VAL A 438 -2.13 2.53 -5.59
N PRO A 439 -1.45 2.87 -6.69
CA PRO A 439 -1.97 2.66 -8.05
C PRO A 439 -2.16 1.20 -8.42
N ASN A 440 -3.29 0.90 -9.05
CA ASN A 440 -3.48 -0.32 -9.84
C ASN A 440 -3.37 -0.03 -11.34
N LYS A 441 -4.03 1.05 -11.80
CA LYS A 441 -4.08 1.38 -13.23
C LYS A 441 -4.21 2.86 -13.47
N VAL A 442 -3.58 3.33 -14.54
CA VAL A 442 -3.88 4.62 -15.18
C VAL A 442 -4.31 4.33 -16.62
N ILE A 443 -5.37 4.98 -17.09
CA ILE A 443 -5.77 4.96 -18.50
C ILE A 443 -6.00 6.38 -19.00
N ALA A 444 -5.77 6.60 -20.29
CA ALA A 444 -6.02 7.85 -20.99
C ALA A 444 -6.90 7.59 -22.23
N PRO A 445 -8.23 7.47 -22.08
CA PRO A 445 -9.13 7.29 -23.21
C PRO A 445 -9.02 8.46 -24.21
N PRO A 446 -8.93 8.21 -25.54
CA PRO A 446 -8.85 9.27 -26.53
C PRO A 446 -9.99 10.29 -26.42
N GLY A 447 -9.65 11.59 -26.32
CA GLY A 447 -10.64 12.67 -26.21
C GLY A 447 -11.39 12.74 -24.87
N GLY A 448 -11.00 11.95 -23.87
CA GLY A 448 -11.56 11.95 -22.51
C GLY A 448 -10.56 12.40 -21.44
N PRO A 449 -11.01 12.49 -20.17
CA PRO A 449 -10.14 12.76 -19.03
C PRO A 449 -9.22 11.57 -18.74
N VAL A 450 -8.11 11.83 -18.04
CA VAL A 450 -7.25 10.77 -17.50
C VAL A 450 -7.96 10.13 -16.31
N ILE A 451 -7.90 8.80 -16.20
CA ILE A 451 -8.49 8.05 -15.10
C ILE A 451 -7.40 7.32 -14.34
N THR A 452 -7.39 7.48 -13.02
CA THR A 452 -6.49 6.77 -12.11
C THR A 452 -7.30 5.88 -11.19
N ALA A 453 -6.86 4.63 -11.03
CA ALA A 453 -7.52 3.61 -10.24
C ALA A 453 -6.53 3.02 -9.23
N GLY A 454 -6.98 2.78 -8.01
CA GLY A 454 -6.12 2.28 -6.94
C GLY A 454 -6.86 1.69 -5.76
N TRP A 455 -6.08 1.39 -4.72
CA TRP A 455 -6.56 0.84 -3.45
C TRP A 455 -7.31 1.90 -2.63
N ASP A 456 -8.15 1.45 -1.69
CA ASP A 456 -8.85 2.23 -0.66
C ASP A 456 -9.92 3.25 -1.11
N PHE A 457 -9.61 4.10 -2.08
CA PHE A 457 -10.37 5.30 -2.43
C PHE A 457 -10.85 5.34 -3.90
N GLY A 458 -11.07 4.17 -4.50
CA GLY A 458 -11.74 4.04 -5.79
C GLY A 458 -10.90 4.56 -6.96
N LEU A 459 -11.56 5.28 -7.89
CA LEU A 459 -10.91 5.96 -9.02
C LEU A 459 -11.16 7.48 -9.00
N PHE A 460 -10.27 8.21 -9.67
CA PHE A 460 -10.37 9.66 -9.88
C PHE A 460 -10.42 9.98 -11.37
N VAL A 461 -11.19 11.02 -11.69
CA VAL A 461 -11.35 11.57 -13.04
C VAL A 461 -10.62 12.90 -13.09
N HIS A 462 -9.62 13.00 -13.95
CA HIS A 462 -8.74 14.17 -14.02
C HIS A 462 -9.02 15.00 -15.28
N ASP A 463 -9.82 16.04 -15.12
CA ASP A 463 -10.01 17.08 -16.13
C ASP A 463 -8.86 18.11 -16.12
N ASP A 464 -8.25 18.34 -14.96
CA ASP A 464 -7.04 19.13 -14.76
C ASP A 464 -6.05 18.31 -13.92
N LEU A 465 -4.87 18.03 -14.48
CA LEU A 465 -3.83 17.21 -13.84
C LEU A 465 -3.11 17.95 -12.69
N ASP A 466 -3.21 19.28 -12.65
CA ASP A 466 -2.55 20.15 -11.69
C ASP A 466 -3.51 20.61 -10.57
N ALA A 467 -4.73 20.09 -10.51
CA ALA A 467 -5.73 20.36 -9.47
C ALA A 467 -6.10 19.09 -8.70
N TYR A 468 -6.34 19.22 -7.38
CA TYR A 468 -6.86 18.10 -6.60
C TYR A 468 -8.31 17.81 -6.97
N ALA A 469 -8.63 16.54 -7.11
CA ALA A 469 -10.01 16.12 -7.26
C ALA A 469 -10.84 16.50 -6.02
N THR A 470 -12.09 16.88 -6.26
CA THR A 470 -13.05 17.21 -5.20
C THR A 470 -13.85 15.99 -4.74
N THR A 471 -13.89 14.93 -5.54
CA THR A 471 -14.59 13.68 -5.25
C THR A 471 -13.85 12.49 -5.86
N LYS A 472 -14.19 11.31 -5.37
CA LYS A 472 -13.82 10.01 -5.92
C LYS A 472 -15.03 9.30 -6.53
N GLN A 473 -14.78 8.25 -7.31
CA GLN A 473 -15.76 7.45 -8.03
C GLN A 473 -15.55 5.95 -7.75
N PRO A 474 -16.56 5.07 -7.98
CA PRO A 474 -17.93 5.37 -8.44
C PRO A 474 -18.85 5.92 -7.35
N SER A 475 -18.41 5.87 -6.09
CA SER A 475 -19.22 6.22 -4.93
C SER A 475 -18.38 6.76 -3.79
N LYS A 476 -19.07 7.21 -2.74
CA LYS A 476 -18.50 7.63 -1.44
C LYS A 476 -18.33 6.44 -0.48
N ARG A 477 -17.75 5.34 -0.96
CA ARG A 477 -17.41 4.15 -0.14
C ARG A 477 -15.92 3.92 -0.03
N PHE A 478 -15.48 3.24 1.02
CA PHE A 478 -14.12 2.74 1.09
C PHE A 478 -14.00 1.56 0.12
N ASN A 479 -13.48 1.79 -1.08
CA ASN A 479 -13.52 0.84 -2.20
C ASN A 479 -12.24 0.89 -3.03
N SER A 480 -11.93 -0.21 -3.71
CA SER A 480 -10.77 -0.31 -4.60
C SER A 480 -11.21 -0.58 -6.01
N VAL A 481 -10.44 -0.06 -6.95
CA VAL A 481 -10.61 -0.34 -8.38
C VAL A 481 -9.43 -1.18 -8.83
N TRP A 482 -9.72 -2.42 -9.20
CA TRP A 482 -8.71 -3.45 -9.50
C TRP A 482 -8.26 -3.41 -10.94
N ASP A 483 -9.19 -3.10 -11.83
CA ASP A 483 -8.92 -2.93 -13.25
C ASP A 483 -9.97 -2.01 -13.88
N VAL A 484 -9.59 -1.31 -14.94
CA VAL A 484 -10.44 -0.41 -15.73
C VAL A 484 -10.03 -0.47 -17.19
N ASP A 485 -11.02 -0.46 -18.09
CA ASP A 485 -10.81 -0.48 -19.54
C ASP A 485 -11.82 0.42 -20.25
N TYR A 486 -11.51 0.84 -21.48
CA TYR A 486 -12.38 1.66 -22.32
C TYR A 486 -12.61 1.04 -23.70
N ALA A 487 -13.74 1.35 -24.32
CA ALA A 487 -14.06 0.88 -25.68
C ALA A 487 -13.42 1.80 -26.73
N THR A 488 -12.70 1.25 -27.73
CA THR A 488 -11.99 2.08 -28.72
C THR A 488 -12.94 3.00 -29.51
N THR A 489 -14.08 2.49 -29.99
CA THR A 489 -15.02 3.27 -30.81
C THR A 489 -15.90 4.22 -29.99
N ASP A 490 -15.94 4.05 -28.67
CA ASP A 490 -16.62 4.94 -27.73
C ASP A 490 -15.77 5.12 -26.46
N PRO A 491 -14.71 5.95 -26.51
CA PRO A 491 -13.76 6.11 -25.41
C PRO A 491 -14.37 6.68 -24.11
N LYS A 492 -15.59 7.21 -24.16
CA LYS A 492 -16.32 7.64 -22.96
C LYS A 492 -16.93 6.46 -22.21
N PHE A 493 -17.08 5.32 -22.87
CA PHE A 493 -17.56 4.11 -22.24
C PHE A 493 -16.41 3.40 -21.50
N LEU A 494 -16.53 3.34 -20.18
CA LEU A 494 -15.57 2.67 -19.30
C LEU A 494 -16.22 1.47 -18.62
N VAL A 495 -15.44 0.44 -18.35
CA VAL A 495 -15.80 -0.67 -17.45
C VAL A 495 -14.76 -0.77 -16.35
N ALA A 496 -15.18 -1.08 -15.13
CA ALA A 496 -14.26 -1.20 -14.00
C ALA A 496 -14.66 -2.33 -13.05
N VAL A 497 -13.65 -3.03 -12.54
CA VAL A 497 -13.79 -3.97 -11.42
C VAL A 497 -13.64 -3.18 -10.13
N VAL A 498 -14.74 -3.01 -9.41
CA VAL A 498 -14.83 -2.25 -8.17
C VAL A 498 -15.41 -3.11 -7.07
N SER A 499 -14.71 -3.14 -5.93
CA SER A 499 -15.20 -3.77 -4.70
C SER A 499 -14.94 -2.89 -3.50
N ASP A 500 -15.80 -2.99 -2.49
CA ASP A 500 -15.56 -2.35 -1.21
C ASP A 500 -14.30 -2.96 -0.55
N HIS A 501 -13.42 -2.09 -0.06
CA HIS A 501 -12.10 -2.47 0.44
C HIS A 501 -12.15 -3.13 1.82
N ARG A 502 -13.23 -2.89 2.61
CA ARG A 502 -13.44 -3.55 3.91
C ARG A 502 -13.52 -5.08 3.79
N TYR A 503 -13.84 -5.59 2.59
CA TYR A 503 -13.97 -7.01 2.31
C TYR A 503 -12.64 -7.72 2.02
N VAL A 504 -11.55 -6.97 1.76
CA VAL A 504 -10.22 -7.53 1.46
C VAL A 504 -9.65 -8.33 2.65
N GLY A 505 -10.13 -8.12 3.88
CA GLY A 505 -9.70 -8.88 5.06
C GLY A 505 -10.56 -10.11 5.40
N CYS A 506 -11.72 -10.30 4.75
CA CYS A 506 -12.75 -11.24 5.20
C CYS A 506 -13.19 -12.21 4.10
N TYR A 507 -12.22 -12.74 3.34
CA TYR A 507 -12.31 -13.55 2.10
C TYR A 507 -13.48 -14.54 1.96
N PHE A 508 -14.14 -14.96 3.04
CA PHE A 508 -15.16 -16.00 3.04
C PHE A 508 -16.43 -15.73 3.87
N TRP A 509 -16.52 -14.65 4.68
CA TRP A 509 -17.51 -14.61 5.78
C TRP A 509 -18.34 -13.34 5.97
N CYS A 510 -18.09 -12.26 5.23
CA CYS A 510 -18.79 -11.00 5.46
C CYS A 510 -19.62 -10.59 4.24
N GLN A 511 -20.95 -10.55 4.41
CA GLN A 511 -21.82 -9.56 3.77
C GLN A 511 -22.08 -8.51 4.84
N VAL A 512 -21.47 -7.32 4.75
CA VAL A 512 -21.71 -6.28 5.76
C VAL A 512 -22.99 -5.50 5.44
N ASP A 513 -23.46 -5.53 4.19
CA ASP A 513 -24.66 -4.79 3.74
C ASP A 513 -25.28 -5.28 2.41
N GLY A 514 -24.75 -6.37 1.81
CA GLY A 514 -25.20 -6.85 0.50
C GLY A 514 -24.79 -5.98 -0.70
N GLN A 515 -23.97 -4.94 -0.51
CA GLN A 515 -23.53 -4.01 -1.56
C GLN A 515 -22.00 -3.98 -1.74
N SER A 516 -21.35 -5.12 -1.51
CA SER A 516 -19.89 -5.28 -1.49
C SER A 516 -19.22 -5.07 -2.86
N LEU A 517 -19.99 -5.09 -3.95
CA LEU A 517 -19.51 -4.93 -5.32
C LEU A 517 -20.15 -3.71 -5.98
N GLU A 518 -19.31 -2.88 -6.56
CA GLU A 518 -19.71 -1.70 -7.35
C GLU A 518 -19.19 -1.83 -8.79
N THR A 519 -18.77 -3.04 -9.17
CA THR A 519 -18.28 -3.37 -10.52
C THR A 519 -19.38 -3.09 -11.55
N GLY A 520 -19.00 -2.37 -12.60
CA GLY A 520 -19.98 -1.80 -13.51
C GLY A 520 -19.34 -1.03 -14.65
N TYR A 521 -20.11 -0.10 -15.21
CA TYR A 521 -19.71 0.70 -16.36
C TYR A 521 -20.10 2.17 -16.21
N SER A 522 -19.40 3.02 -16.95
CA SER A 522 -19.70 4.44 -17.13
C SER A 522 -19.89 4.71 -18.62
N THR A 523 -20.76 5.67 -18.97
CA THR A 523 -21.00 6.11 -20.35
C THR A 523 -20.56 7.56 -20.60
N ASP A 524 -19.94 8.21 -19.61
CA ASP A 524 -19.64 9.65 -19.60
C ASP A 524 -18.18 9.96 -19.23
N GLY A 525 -17.28 9.00 -19.44
CA GLY A 525 -15.86 9.12 -19.13
C GLY A 525 -15.57 9.00 -17.64
N GLY A 526 -16.34 8.19 -16.91
CA GLY A 526 -16.10 7.86 -15.51
C GLY A 526 -16.73 8.82 -14.49
N ARG A 527 -17.56 9.76 -14.93
CA ARG A 527 -18.19 10.77 -14.05
C ARG A 527 -19.38 10.20 -13.30
N THR A 528 -20.15 9.32 -13.94
CA THR A 528 -21.21 8.55 -13.32
C THR A 528 -21.06 7.07 -13.65
N TRP A 529 -21.51 6.21 -12.74
CA TRP A 529 -21.33 4.77 -12.83
C TRP A 529 -22.65 4.03 -12.60
N THR A 530 -22.88 3.01 -13.43
CA THR A 530 -23.96 2.05 -13.30
C THR A 530 -23.37 0.71 -12.89
N VAL A 531 -23.71 0.25 -11.69
CA VAL A 531 -23.37 -1.11 -11.22
C VAL A 531 -24.06 -2.13 -12.13
N PHE A 532 -23.37 -3.23 -12.45
CA PHE A 532 -24.01 -4.27 -13.25
C PHE A 532 -25.27 -4.81 -12.56
N PRO A 533 -26.36 -5.03 -13.30
CA PRO A 533 -27.65 -5.45 -12.73
C PRO A 533 -27.59 -6.86 -12.15
N LYS A 534 -26.69 -7.72 -12.65
CA LYS A 534 -26.37 -9.02 -12.09
C LYS A 534 -24.87 -9.25 -12.14
N PHE A 535 -24.38 -10.13 -11.27
CA PHE A 535 -23.00 -10.61 -11.25
C PHE A 535 -22.95 -12.09 -11.60
N PRO A 536 -21.80 -12.60 -12.11
CA PRO A 536 -21.58 -14.03 -12.32
C PRO A 536 -21.98 -14.86 -11.10
N GLN A 537 -22.65 -15.99 -11.35
CA GLN A 537 -23.05 -16.97 -10.33
C GLN A 537 -22.28 -18.27 -10.62
N PRO A 538 -21.25 -18.63 -9.84
CA PRO A 538 -20.54 -19.89 -10.03
C PRO A 538 -21.37 -21.05 -9.46
N ALA A 539 -21.12 -22.27 -9.93
CA ALA A 539 -21.74 -23.44 -9.32
C ALA A 539 -21.17 -23.64 -7.90
N TYR A 540 -21.98 -24.19 -6.99
CA TYR A 540 -21.64 -24.42 -5.57
C TYR A 540 -20.35 -25.27 -5.38
N GLY A 541 -19.89 -25.99 -6.41
CA GLY A 541 -18.66 -26.79 -6.40
C GLY A 541 -17.39 -26.08 -6.89
N ASP A 542 -17.50 -24.90 -7.52
CA ASP A 542 -16.37 -24.23 -8.18
C ASP A 542 -15.48 -23.42 -7.21
N LEU A 543 -15.78 -23.44 -5.92
CA LEU A 543 -15.11 -22.66 -4.88
C LEU A 543 -14.65 -23.52 -3.69
N ASN A 544 -14.25 -24.78 -3.91
CA ASN A 544 -13.73 -25.67 -2.86
C ASN A 544 -14.62 -25.76 -1.60
N GLY A 545 -15.95 -25.75 -1.77
CA GLY A 545 -16.92 -25.85 -0.68
C GLY A 545 -17.36 -24.53 -0.04
N ILE A 546 -16.90 -23.38 -0.55
CA ILE A 546 -17.35 -22.04 -0.11
C ILE A 546 -18.66 -21.68 -0.82
N LYS A 547 -19.64 -21.16 -0.06
CA LYS A 547 -20.89 -20.66 -0.64
C LYS A 547 -20.59 -19.57 -1.68
N PRO A 548 -21.12 -19.68 -2.91
CA PRO A 548 -20.93 -18.66 -3.93
C PRO A 548 -21.67 -17.38 -3.53
N LEU A 549 -20.91 -16.34 -3.17
CA LEU A 549 -21.40 -15.00 -2.94
C LEU A 549 -20.95 -14.10 -4.09
N ALA A 550 -21.74 -13.09 -4.46
CA ALA A 550 -21.36 -12.13 -5.49
C ALA A 550 -19.99 -11.49 -5.18
N SER A 551 -19.69 -11.24 -3.90
CA SER A 551 -18.37 -10.74 -3.42
C SER A 551 -17.18 -11.60 -3.82
N ASN A 552 -17.39 -12.86 -4.19
CA ASN A 552 -16.37 -13.76 -4.74
C ASN A 552 -15.99 -13.40 -6.19
N PHE A 553 -16.42 -12.26 -6.74
CA PHE A 553 -16.03 -11.83 -8.09
C PHE A 553 -15.35 -10.48 -8.12
N GLY A 554 -15.26 -9.74 -7.01
CA GLY A 554 -14.89 -8.32 -7.00
C GLY A 554 -13.45 -7.92 -7.37
N PHE A 555 -12.66 -8.82 -7.93
CA PHE A 555 -11.23 -8.64 -8.18
C PHE A 555 -10.87 -9.10 -9.60
N GLY A 556 -9.63 -8.88 -10.03
CA GLY A 556 -9.12 -9.38 -11.31
C GLY A 556 -9.24 -8.39 -12.46
N ASN A 557 -9.29 -8.90 -13.70
CA ASN A 557 -9.18 -8.10 -14.92
C ASN A 557 -10.49 -7.99 -15.70
N ILE A 558 -10.72 -6.85 -16.34
CA ILE A 558 -11.90 -6.63 -17.18
C ILE A 558 -11.49 -5.99 -18.50
N ALA A 559 -12.11 -6.44 -19.58
CA ALA A 559 -11.90 -5.87 -20.90
C ALA A 559 -13.24 -5.65 -21.61
N VAL A 560 -13.37 -4.49 -22.27
CA VAL A 560 -14.52 -4.18 -23.11
C VAL A 560 -14.13 -4.31 -24.58
N ASN A 561 -15.05 -4.84 -25.38
CA ASN A 561 -14.90 -4.95 -26.82
C ASN A 561 -14.66 -3.56 -27.45
N SER A 562 -13.73 -3.48 -28.39
CA SER A 562 -13.39 -2.22 -29.06
C SER A 562 -14.54 -1.58 -29.81
N GLY A 563 -15.51 -2.35 -30.32
CA GLY A 563 -16.63 -1.88 -31.15
C GLY A 563 -18.06 -2.12 -30.62
N ASP A 564 -18.24 -2.81 -29.48
CA ASP A 564 -19.56 -3.04 -28.88
C ASP A 564 -19.49 -2.92 -27.35
N THR A 565 -19.99 -1.81 -26.82
CA THR A 565 -20.02 -1.49 -25.38
C THR A 565 -20.94 -2.41 -24.56
N ARG A 566 -21.65 -3.36 -25.17
CA ARG A 566 -22.40 -4.40 -24.46
C ARG A 566 -21.60 -5.67 -24.25
N ASN A 567 -20.53 -5.87 -25.03
CA ASN A 567 -19.69 -7.04 -24.97
C ASN A 567 -18.48 -6.83 -24.06
N ILE A 568 -18.52 -7.47 -22.90
CA ILE A 568 -17.50 -7.30 -21.85
C ILE A 568 -17.06 -8.68 -21.39
N VAL A 569 -15.75 -8.86 -21.22
CA VAL A 569 -15.14 -10.07 -20.64
C VAL A 569 -14.58 -9.70 -19.28
N TRP A 570 -14.87 -10.51 -18.26
CA TRP A 570 -14.36 -10.36 -16.91
C TRP A 570 -13.64 -11.63 -16.50
N MET A 571 -12.39 -11.51 -16.08
CA MET A 571 -11.55 -12.57 -15.54
C MET A 571 -11.24 -12.28 -14.07
N PRO A 572 -12.01 -12.87 -13.13
CA PRO A 572 -11.77 -12.64 -11.71
C PRO A 572 -10.48 -13.29 -11.22
N SER A 573 -9.91 -12.76 -10.14
CA SER A 573 -8.75 -13.37 -9.47
C SER A 573 -9.13 -14.60 -8.63
N LEU A 574 -8.16 -15.14 -7.88
CA LEU A 574 -8.27 -16.37 -7.09
C LEU A 574 -8.56 -17.61 -7.95
N ASN A 575 -7.95 -17.65 -9.15
CA ASN A 575 -8.09 -18.71 -10.15
C ASN A 575 -9.55 -19.00 -10.52
N ARG A 576 -10.43 -17.99 -10.51
CA ARG A 576 -11.86 -18.17 -10.76
C ARG A 576 -12.18 -18.19 -12.25
N THR A 577 -13.34 -18.79 -12.56
CA THR A 577 -13.88 -18.90 -13.92
C THR A 577 -14.08 -17.52 -14.54
N PRO A 578 -13.56 -17.24 -15.75
CA PRO A 578 -13.86 -16.02 -16.49
C PRO A 578 -15.28 -16.05 -17.07
N TYR A 579 -15.87 -14.89 -17.30
CA TYR A 579 -17.22 -14.75 -17.85
C TYR A 579 -17.28 -13.70 -18.96
N VAL A 580 -18.26 -13.86 -19.85
CA VAL A 580 -18.61 -12.88 -20.88
C VAL A 580 -20.07 -12.43 -20.70
N THR A 581 -20.31 -11.15 -20.90
CA THR A 581 -21.65 -10.59 -21.10
C THR A 581 -21.76 -9.96 -22.49
N LYS A 582 -22.97 -9.96 -23.03
CA LYS A 582 -23.35 -9.32 -24.30
C LYS A 582 -24.48 -8.30 -24.13
N ASP A 583 -24.86 -8.02 -22.89
CA ASP A 583 -26.03 -7.23 -22.51
C ASP A 583 -25.76 -6.35 -21.28
N ARG A 584 -24.50 -5.94 -21.09
CA ARG A 584 -24.03 -5.11 -19.96
C ARG A 584 -24.41 -5.69 -18.60
N GLY A 585 -24.13 -6.97 -18.42
CA GLY A 585 -24.24 -7.67 -17.14
C GLY A 585 -25.67 -8.08 -16.75
N GLN A 586 -26.64 -8.03 -17.67
CA GLN A 586 -27.97 -8.62 -17.42
C GLN A 586 -27.88 -10.15 -17.40
N THR A 587 -27.00 -10.72 -18.23
CA THR A 587 -26.62 -12.12 -18.25
C THR A 587 -25.10 -12.27 -18.35
N TRP A 588 -24.60 -13.34 -17.74
CA TRP A 588 -23.19 -13.71 -17.75
C TRP A 588 -23.06 -15.18 -18.16
N THR A 589 -22.22 -15.45 -19.15
CA THR A 589 -21.94 -16.80 -19.64
C THR A 589 -20.52 -17.19 -19.21
N PRO A 590 -20.31 -18.35 -18.55
CA PRO A 590 -18.98 -18.80 -18.17
C PRO A 590 -18.14 -19.11 -19.40
N ILE A 591 -16.85 -18.80 -19.32
CA ILE A 591 -15.85 -19.09 -20.34
C ILE A 591 -15.08 -20.34 -19.94
N ASN A 592 -15.14 -21.37 -20.80
CA ASN A 592 -14.33 -22.57 -20.65
C ASN A 592 -13.18 -22.53 -21.67
N LEU A 593 -11.95 -22.44 -21.17
CA LEU A 593 -10.75 -22.48 -22.02
C LEU A 593 -10.38 -23.94 -22.33
N PRO A 594 -10.24 -24.33 -23.61
CA PRO A 594 -9.89 -25.71 -23.96
C PRO A 594 -8.57 -26.17 -23.32
N GLY A 595 -8.59 -27.32 -22.63
CA GLY A 595 -7.40 -27.91 -22.01
C GLY A 595 -6.97 -27.29 -20.67
N VAL A 596 -7.74 -26.35 -20.12
CA VAL A 596 -7.58 -25.80 -18.76
C VAL A 596 -8.48 -26.58 -17.79
N PRO A 597 -7.96 -27.03 -16.63
CA PRO A 597 -8.76 -27.80 -15.68
C PRO A 597 -9.75 -26.91 -14.92
N ALA A 598 -10.89 -27.49 -14.51
CA ALA A 598 -12.00 -26.73 -13.89
C ALA A 598 -11.70 -26.20 -12.47
N ASN A 599 -10.66 -26.70 -11.80
CA ASN A 599 -10.23 -26.22 -10.48
C ASN A 599 -9.23 -25.04 -10.55
N GLU A 600 -8.65 -24.77 -11.72
CA GLU A 600 -7.84 -23.58 -11.99
C GLU A 600 -8.23 -22.96 -13.34
N PRO A 601 -9.50 -22.53 -13.52
CA PRO A 601 -10.03 -22.04 -14.79
C PRO A 601 -9.38 -20.72 -15.24
N SER A 602 -8.68 -20.03 -14.35
CA SER A 602 -7.73 -18.97 -14.68
C SER A 602 -6.42 -19.13 -13.90
N SER A 603 -5.39 -18.38 -14.29
CA SER A 603 -4.06 -18.38 -13.64
C SER A 603 -3.81 -17.15 -12.76
N HIS A 604 -4.86 -16.40 -12.41
CA HIS A 604 -4.75 -15.21 -11.57
C HIS A 604 -5.01 -15.61 -10.11
N PHE A 605 -4.00 -16.14 -9.42
CA PHE A 605 -4.20 -16.81 -8.14
C PHE A 605 -4.31 -15.88 -6.91
N GLN A 606 -3.90 -14.62 -6.99
CA GLN A 606 -3.96 -13.66 -5.88
C GLN A 606 -4.47 -12.30 -6.36
N PHE A 607 -5.44 -11.74 -5.63
CA PHE A 607 -6.10 -10.47 -5.97
C PHE A 607 -5.16 -9.25 -5.85
N TYR A 608 -4.15 -9.31 -4.98
CA TYR A 608 -3.22 -8.19 -4.76
C TYR A 608 -2.13 -8.07 -5.83
N LEU A 609 -2.03 -9.04 -6.74
CA LEU A 609 -1.09 -8.98 -7.85
C LEU A 609 -1.57 -7.96 -8.88
N LYS A 610 -0.65 -7.16 -9.42
CA LYS A 610 -0.94 -6.19 -10.49
C LYS A 610 -0.93 -6.85 -11.87
N ARG A 611 -1.52 -8.05 -11.93
CA ARG A 611 -1.60 -8.91 -13.10
C ARG A 611 -2.69 -8.41 -14.04
N GLU A 612 -2.37 -8.25 -15.31
CA GLU A 612 -3.26 -7.79 -16.38
C GLU A 612 -3.14 -8.72 -17.59
N VAL A 613 -3.82 -9.87 -17.57
CA VAL A 613 -3.63 -10.94 -18.59
C VAL A 613 -4.86 -11.20 -19.45
N LEU A 614 -5.78 -10.24 -19.49
CA LEU A 614 -6.94 -10.18 -20.37
C LEU A 614 -6.87 -8.87 -21.17
N ALA A 615 -6.98 -8.96 -22.50
CA ALA A 615 -6.97 -7.78 -23.38
C ALA A 615 -8.02 -7.90 -24.48
N SER A 616 -8.69 -6.80 -24.80
CA SER A 616 -9.43 -6.65 -26.06
C SER A 616 -8.50 -6.18 -27.17
N ASP A 617 -8.69 -6.67 -28.39
CA ASP A 617 -8.02 -6.09 -29.56
C ASP A 617 -8.54 -4.67 -29.77
N ARG A 618 -7.61 -3.72 -29.93
CA ARG A 618 -7.97 -2.30 -30.01
C ARG A 618 -8.51 -1.89 -31.37
N VAL A 619 -8.46 -2.75 -32.38
CA VAL A 619 -8.94 -2.48 -33.74
C VAL A 619 -10.07 -3.44 -34.14
N GLN A 620 -9.89 -4.74 -33.90
CA GLN A 620 -10.84 -5.77 -34.33
C GLN A 620 -11.93 -6.00 -33.28
N ALA A 621 -13.11 -5.45 -33.53
CA ALA A 621 -14.29 -5.71 -32.70
C ALA A 621 -14.55 -7.22 -32.57
N GLY A 622 -14.80 -7.69 -31.35
CA GLY A 622 -15.05 -9.10 -31.06
C GLY A 622 -13.77 -9.93 -30.84
N VAL A 623 -12.58 -9.36 -30.95
CA VAL A 623 -11.34 -10.08 -30.68
C VAL A 623 -10.85 -9.82 -29.26
N PHE A 624 -10.57 -10.90 -28.53
CA PHE A 624 -10.01 -10.87 -27.18
C PHE A 624 -8.87 -11.87 -27.03
N TYR A 625 -7.95 -11.58 -26.12
CA TYR A 625 -6.81 -12.41 -25.77
C TYR A 625 -6.78 -12.65 -24.25
N MET A 626 -6.47 -13.87 -23.84
CA MET A 626 -6.35 -14.25 -22.43
C MET A 626 -5.15 -15.16 -22.24
N TYR A 627 -4.26 -14.81 -21.31
CA TYR A 627 -3.07 -15.61 -21.03
C TYR A 627 -3.23 -16.44 -19.74
N HIS A 628 -2.96 -17.74 -19.87
CA HIS A 628 -2.95 -18.69 -18.77
C HIS A 628 -1.53 -19.23 -18.56
N SER A 629 -0.91 -18.97 -17.40
CA SER A 629 0.52 -19.23 -17.15
C SER A 629 0.95 -20.66 -17.49
N ALA A 630 0.15 -21.66 -17.08
CA ALA A 630 0.47 -23.08 -17.33
C ALA A 630 0.10 -23.60 -18.74
N LYS A 631 -0.56 -22.81 -19.59
CA LYS A 631 -1.14 -23.31 -20.85
C LYS A 631 -0.73 -22.49 -22.07
N GLY A 632 -0.73 -21.17 -21.97
CA GLY A 632 -0.39 -20.25 -23.05
C GLY A 632 -1.49 -19.22 -23.32
N VAL A 633 -1.54 -18.71 -24.55
CA VAL A 633 -2.46 -17.64 -24.94
C VAL A 633 -3.66 -18.20 -25.68
N TYR A 634 -4.84 -17.81 -25.21
CA TYR A 634 -6.10 -18.07 -25.85
C TYR A 634 -6.58 -16.82 -26.59
N LYS A 635 -7.17 -17.03 -27.77
CA LYS A 635 -7.80 -15.99 -28.59
C LYS A 635 -9.27 -16.31 -28.79
N SER A 636 -10.11 -15.29 -28.67
CA SER A 636 -11.49 -15.31 -29.13
C SER A 636 -11.65 -14.34 -30.31
N THR A 637 -12.47 -14.70 -31.30
CA THR A 637 -12.82 -13.85 -32.45
C THR A 637 -14.33 -13.60 -32.58
N ASN A 638 -15.12 -14.11 -31.64
CA ASN A 638 -16.59 -13.98 -31.60
C ASN A 638 -17.05 -13.28 -30.31
N GLY A 639 -16.16 -12.44 -29.77
CA GLY A 639 -16.39 -11.58 -28.63
C GLY A 639 -16.49 -12.32 -27.30
N GLY A 640 -15.67 -13.36 -27.12
CA GLY A 640 -15.53 -14.10 -25.87
C GLY A 640 -16.43 -15.33 -25.75
N SER A 641 -17.23 -15.67 -26.77
CA SER A 641 -18.14 -16.82 -26.73
C SER A 641 -17.42 -18.17 -26.90
N SER A 642 -16.35 -18.22 -27.68
CA SER A 642 -15.45 -19.37 -27.77
C SER A 642 -13.99 -18.94 -27.87
N TRP A 643 -13.09 -19.83 -27.45
CA TRP A 643 -11.67 -19.55 -27.31
C TRP A 643 -10.83 -20.68 -27.91
N ALA A 644 -9.76 -20.33 -28.60
CA ALA A 644 -8.79 -21.26 -29.15
C ALA A 644 -7.41 -20.95 -28.56
N LEU A 645 -6.65 -21.99 -28.19
CA LEU A 645 -5.25 -21.85 -27.81
C LEU A 645 -4.46 -21.53 -29.09
N VAL A 646 -3.85 -20.35 -29.15
CA VAL A 646 -3.09 -19.87 -30.32
C VAL A 646 -1.58 -19.92 -30.12
N SER A 647 -1.13 -19.95 -28.87
CA SER A 647 0.25 -20.16 -28.48
C SER A 647 0.29 -20.96 -27.20
N SER A 648 1.14 -21.99 -27.15
CA SER A 648 1.26 -22.91 -26.00
C SER A 648 2.49 -22.61 -25.15
N GLY A 649 2.36 -22.80 -23.84
CA GLY A 649 3.46 -22.65 -22.88
C GLY A 649 3.63 -21.22 -22.36
N GLU A 650 4.66 -21.01 -21.54
CA GLU A 650 4.95 -19.69 -20.98
C GLU A 650 5.50 -18.73 -22.05
N ILE A 651 4.97 -17.52 -22.10
CA ILE A 651 5.54 -16.46 -22.96
C ILE A 651 6.92 -16.08 -22.43
N ALA A 652 7.07 -15.89 -21.12
CA ALA A 652 8.33 -15.60 -20.45
C ALA A 652 8.34 -16.22 -19.04
N PRO A 653 9.51 -16.52 -18.45
CA PRO A 653 9.61 -17.05 -17.10
C PRO A 653 8.94 -16.13 -16.06
N PHE A 654 8.46 -16.74 -14.97
CA PHE A 654 7.83 -16.06 -13.83
C PHE A 654 6.56 -15.27 -14.17
N SER A 655 5.94 -15.58 -15.31
CA SER A 655 4.74 -14.94 -15.81
C SER A 655 3.48 -15.21 -15.00
N ASN A 656 3.55 -15.89 -13.85
CA ASN A 656 2.39 -16.17 -12.99
C ASN A 656 2.06 -15.03 -12.02
N PHE A 657 2.99 -14.09 -11.81
CA PHE A 657 2.81 -12.95 -10.89
C PHE A 657 2.23 -11.73 -11.62
N ASN A 658 3.00 -10.63 -11.71
CA ASN A 658 2.59 -9.31 -12.20
C ASN A 658 2.54 -9.19 -13.73
N ALA A 659 2.29 -10.28 -14.46
CA ALA A 659 2.35 -10.28 -15.91
C ALA A 659 1.32 -9.33 -16.54
N LYS A 660 1.70 -8.69 -17.65
CA LYS A 660 0.85 -7.74 -18.37
C LYS A 660 0.86 -8.05 -19.87
N LEU A 661 -0.32 -8.36 -20.41
CA LEU A 661 -0.61 -8.57 -21.82
C LEU A 661 -1.49 -7.41 -22.32
N ARG A 662 -1.03 -6.66 -23.32
CA ARG A 662 -1.79 -5.53 -23.88
C ARG A 662 -1.75 -5.55 -25.40
N ALA A 663 -2.91 -5.32 -26.02
CA ALA A 663 -3.04 -5.10 -27.44
C ALA A 663 -2.69 -3.65 -27.80
N VAL A 664 -2.09 -3.45 -28.96
CA VAL A 664 -1.57 -2.17 -29.42
C VAL A 664 -2.68 -1.35 -30.11
N PRO A 665 -2.90 -0.07 -29.74
CA PRO A 665 -3.81 0.82 -30.46
C PRO A 665 -3.48 0.90 -31.96
N ASP A 666 -4.50 1.00 -32.82
CA ASP A 666 -4.38 1.14 -34.28
C ASP A 666 -3.64 0.00 -35.02
N ARG A 667 -3.28 -1.08 -34.33
CA ARG A 667 -2.54 -2.23 -34.91
C ARG A 667 -3.22 -3.55 -34.52
N ALA A 668 -4.18 -3.98 -35.34
CA ALA A 668 -4.90 -5.25 -35.14
C ALA A 668 -3.94 -6.43 -34.95
N GLY A 669 -4.17 -7.26 -33.94
CA GLY A 669 -3.35 -8.45 -33.69
C GLY A 669 -1.93 -8.19 -33.19
N HIS A 670 -1.55 -6.94 -32.93
CA HIS A 670 -0.26 -6.63 -32.31
C HIS A 670 -0.39 -6.59 -30.79
N LEU A 671 0.50 -7.29 -30.08
CA LEU A 671 0.52 -7.38 -28.62
C LEU A 671 1.93 -7.26 -28.07
N PHE A 672 2.03 -6.78 -26.84
CA PHE A 672 3.23 -6.86 -26.03
C PHE A 672 2.96 -7.65 -24.75
N PHE A 673 4.02 -8.20 -24.17
CA PHE A 673 3.98 -9.00 -22.96
C PHE A 673 5.21 -8.75 -22.10
N THR A 674 4.98 -8.52 -20.81
CA THR A 674 6.00 -8.63 -19.75
C THR A 674 5.52 -9.61 -18.68
N PRO A 675 6.39 -10.41 -18.05
CA PRO A 675 6.04 -11.13 -16.82
C PRO A 675 5.88 -10.18 -15.61
N GLY A 676 6.19 -8.89 -15.77
CA GLY A 676 6.05 -7.85 -14.76
C GLY A 676 7.27 -7.71 -13.86
N GLY A 677 7.16 -6.80 -12.90
CA GLY A 677 8.19 -6.62 -11.88
C GLY A 677 8.21 -7.78 -10.88
N LEU A 678 9.39 -8.41 -10.74
CA LEU A 678 9.77 -9.28 -9.64
C LEU A 678 11.13 -8.85 -9.13
N ASP A 679 11.31 -8.85 -7.81
CA ASP A 679 12.52 -8.38 -7.18
C ASP A 679 13.73 -9.24 -7.58
N GLY A 680 14.81 -8.59 -8.03
CA GLY A 680 16.06 -9.26 -8.38
C GLY A 680 16.05 -10.15 -9.63
N LEU A 681 14.93 -10.24 -10.36
CA LEU A 681 14.80 -11.13 -11.52
C LEU A 681 14.61 -10.34 -12.83
N ASP A 682 15.44 -10.67 -13.82
CA ASP A 682 15.35 -10.15 -15.19
C ASP A 682 14.64 -11.19 -16.08
N ALA A 683 13.74 -10.73 -16.95
CA ALA A 683 13.00 -11.57 -17.88
C ALA A 683 12.64 -10.76 -19.16
N PRO A 684 12.63 -11.42 -20.34
CA PRO A 684 12.54 -10.73 -21.62
C PRO A 684 11.17 -10.07 -21.82
N PHE A 685 11.20 -8.83 -22.32
CA PHE A 685 10.02 -8.19 -22.90
C PHE A 685 9.74 -8.81 -24.27
N LYS A 686 8.49 -9.20 -24.54
CA LYS A 686 8.13 -9.90 -25.77
C LYS A 686 7.01 -9.19 -26.53
N ARG A 687 6.99 -9.42 -27.84
CA ARG A 687 5.96 -8.89 -28.75
C ARG A 687 5.44 -9.95 -29.70
N SER A 688 4.22 -9.75 -30.17
CA SER A 688 3.55 -10.52 -31.22
C SER A 688 2.90 -9.56 -32.22
N THR A 689 2.88 -9.93 -33.50
CA THR A 689 2.25 -9.14 -34.58
C THR A 689 1.24 -9.96 -35.38
N ASP A 690 0.95 -11.19 -34.96
CA ASP A 690 0.14 -12.17 -35.68
C ASP A 690 -1.07 -12.65 -34.84
N GLY A 691 -1.47 -11.84 -33.85
CA GLY A 691 -2.57 -12.16 -32.95
C GLY A 691 -2.20 -13.22 -31.91
N ALA A 692 -1.01 -13.09 -31.32
CA ALA A 692 -0.45 -13.93 -30.26
C ALA A 692 -0.08 -15.36 -30.67
N VAL A 693 0.07 -15.65 -31.97
CA VAL A 693 0.50 -16.97 -32.47
C VAL A 693 1.99 -17.14 -32.23
N THR A 694 2.81 -16.16 -32.59
CA THR A 694 4.26 -16.17 -32.35
C THR A 694 4.71 -15.01 -31.46
N TRP A 695 5.79 -15.23 -30.72
CA TRP A 695 6.35 -14.27 -29.76
C TRP A 695 7.85 -14.07 -29.99
N SER A 696 8.24 -12.82 -30.25
CA SER A 696 9.64 -12.41 -30.41
C SER A 696 10.11 -11.64 -29.20
N VAL A 697 11.38 -11.84 -28.82
CA VAL A 697 12.05 -11.02 -27.80
C VAL A 697 12.27 -9.61 -28.36
N VAL A 698 12.00 -8.59 -27.55
CA VAL A 698 12.39 -7.21 -27.84
C VAL A 698 13.88 -7.05 -27.52
N PRO A 699 14.73 -6.68 -28.50
CA PRO A 699 16.16 -6.57 -28.29
C PRO A 699 16.52 -5.60 -27.15
N ASP A 700 17.60 -5.92 -26.43
CA ASP A 700 18.20 -5.10 -25.36
C ASP A 700 17.31 -4.79 -24.14
N VAL A 701 16.08 -5.31 -24.05
CA VAL A 701 15.17 -5.09 -22.92
C VAL A 701 15.13 -6.33 -22.03
N THR A 702 15.72 -6.24 -20.83
CA THR A 702 15.87 -7.38 -19.91
C THR A 702 14.93 -7.36 -18.72
N ARG A 703 14.23 -6.25 -18.48
CA ARG A 703 13.23 -6.14 -17.40
C ARG A 703 12.22 -5.06 -17.75
N VAL A 704 10.92 -5.33 -17.58
CA VAL A 704 9.85 -4.33 -17.74
C VAL A 704 8.87 -4.46 -16.58
N LEU A 705 8.86 -3.46 -15.70
CA LEU A 705 7.95 -3.39 -14.56
C LEU A 705 6.52 -3.03 -15.01
N ALA A 706 6.43 -2.05 -15.91
CA ALA A 706 5.20 -1.58 -16.52
C ALA A 706 5.48 -0.99 -17.90
N TYR A 707 4.45 -0.98 -18.76
CA TYR A 707 4.52 -0.37 -20.08
C TYR A 707 3.14 0.14 -20.54
N GLY A 708 3.14 1.05 -21.51
CA GLY A 708 1.93 1.62 -22.10
C GLY A 708 2.18 2.17 -23.50
N PHE A 709 1.11 2.57 -24.18
CA PHE A 709 1.17 3.08 -25.56
C PHE A 709 0.68 4.53 -25.59
N GLY A 710 1.29 5.35 -26.45
CA GLY A 710 0.88 6.74 -26.64
C GLY A 710 0.83 7.13 -28.10
N LYS A 711 0.51 8.40 -28.35
CA LYS A 711 0.41 8.96 -29.70
C LYS A 711 1.66 8.66 -30.53
N PRO A 712 1.53 8.19 -31.78
CA PRO A 712 2.67 7.99 -32.67
C PRO A 712 3.31 9.34 -33.06
N ILE A 713 4.60 9.32 -33.45
CA ILE A 713 5.33 10.55 -33.82
C ILE A 713 4.75 11.23 -35.08
N THR A 714 4.23 10.42 -35.99
CA THR A 714 3.46 10.82 -37.18
C THR A 714 2.21 9.94 -37.26
N SER A 715 1.20 10.33 -38.03
CA SER A 715 -0.07 9.60 -38.11
C SER A 715 0.05 8.16 -38.64
N ASP A 716 1.09 7.87 -39.42
CA ASP A 716 1.37 6.57 -40.04
C ASP A 716 2.36 5.70 -39.23
N ALA A 717 3.08 6.31 -38.28
CA ALA A 717 4.07 5.63 -37.46
C ALA A 717 3.45 4.63 -36.48
N TYR A 718 4.30 3.76 -35.93
CA TYR A 718 3.90 2.87 -34.85
C TYR A 718 3.53 3.68 -33.59
N PRO A 719 2.52 3.28 -32.81
CA PRO A 719 2.25 3.91 -31.52
C PRO A 719 3.51 3.98 -30.66
N THR A 720 3.69 5.11 -29.98
CA THR A 720 4.85 5.29 -29.10
C THR A 720 4.76 4.31 -27.94
N ILE A 721 5.85 3.62 -27.62
CA ILE A 721 5.92 2.65 -26.52
C ILE A 721 6.70 3.27 -25.38
N PHE A 722 6.13 3.24 -24.18
CA PHE A 722 6.81 3.64 -22.95
C PHE A 722 7.01 2.43 -22.05
N ILE A 723 8.20 2.29 -21.45
CA ILE A 723 8.49 1.23 -20.46
C ILE A 723 9.23 1.81 -19.26
N ALA A 724 8.93 1.30 -18.07
CA ALA A 724 9.81 1.41 -16.91
C ALA A 724 10.51 0.08 -16.68
N GLY A 725 11.84 0.08 -16.66
CA GLY A 725 12.60 -1.16 -16.57
C GLY A 725 14.05 -1.02 -17.04
N LYS A 726 14.67 -2.15 -17.38
CA LYS A 726 16.07 -2.22 -17.80
C LYS A 726 16.20 -2.33 -19.32
N VAL A 727 16.93 -1.38 -19.90
CA VAL A 727 17.34 -1.41 -21.31
C VAL A 727 18.85 -1.31 -21.36
N ARG A 728 19.53 -2.21 -22.07
CA ARG A 728 21.00 -2.30 -22.14
C ARG A 728 21.64 -2.35 -20.74
N GLY A 729 21.00 -3.06 -19.80
CA GLY A 729 21.45 -3.22 -18.41
C GLY A 729 21.10 -2.07 -17.45
N GLU A 730 20.62 -0.94 -17.96
CA GLU A 730 20.37 0.28 -17.17
C GLU A 730 18.89 0.44 -16.84
N TYR A 731 18.57 0.72 -15.57
CA TYR A 731 17.20 1.02 -15.16
C TYR A 731 16.78 2.43 -15.61
N GLY A 732 15.54 2.59 -16.05
CA GLY A 732 14.94 3.91 -16.19
C GLY A 732 13.55 3.84 -16.78
N LEU A 733 13.02 5.02 -17.09
CA LEU A 733 11.88 5.17 -17.98
C LEU A 733 12.38 5.41 -19.41
N TRP A 734 11.85 4.65 -20.35
CA TRP A 734 12.30 4.65 -21.74
C TRP A 734 11.14 4.83 -22.70
N ARG A 735 11.45 5.37 -23.88
CA ARG A 735 10.51 5.53 -24.99
C ARG A 735 11.07 4.95 -26.29
N SER A 736 10.22 4.30 -27.07
CA SER A 736 10.49 3.90 -28.45
C SER A 736 9.39 4.43 -29.39
N THR A 737 9.79 5.00 -30.53
CA THR A 737 8.90 5.46 -31.60
C THR A 737 9.06 4.65 -32.89
N ASP A 738 9.84 3.57 -32.85
CA ASP A 738 10.27 2.77 -34.00
C ASP A 738 9.96 1.28 -33.80
N ASN A 739 8.79 1.01 -33.21
CA ASN A 739 8.27 -0.34 -32.97
C ASN A 739 9.22 -1.20 -32.11
N ALA A 740 9.70 -0.63 -31.00
CA ALA A 740 10.58 -1.26 -30.03
C ALA A 740 11.97 -1.65 -30.58
N SER A 741 12.43 -0.99 -31.64
CA SER A 741 13.76 -1.25 -32.23
C SER A 741 14.86 -0.48 -31.49
N THR A 742 14.60 0.78 -31.13
CA THR A 742 15.52 1.61 -30.34
C THR A 742 14.81 2.32 -29.20
N TRP A 743 15.58 2.64 -28.16
CA TRP A 743 15.06 3.21 -26.91
C TRP A 743 15.81 4.47 -26.52
N THR A 744 15.05 5.50 -26.14
CA THR A 744 15.55 6.74 -25.55
C THR A 744 15.21 6.78 -24.07
N ARG A 745 16.22 6.96 -23.22
CA ARG A 745 16.04 7.14 -21.78
C ARG A 745 15.43 8.51 -21.53
N LEU A 746 14.36 8.56 -20.75
CA LEU A 746 13.65 9.79 -20.40
C LEU A 746 14.13 10.33 -19.06
N VAL A 747 14.23 9.45 -18.07
CA VAL A 747 14.65 9.74 -16.70
C VAL A 747 14.92 8.42 -15.97
N ASP A 748 15.71 8.46 -14.91
CA ASP A 748 15.96 7.29 -14.06
C ASP A 748 14.81 7.15 -13.06
N TYR A 749 14.56 8.22 -12.32
CA TYR A 749 13.57 8.32 -11.26
C TYR A 749 12.73 9.59 -11.46
N PRO A 750 11.52 9.50 -12.05
CA PRO A 750 10.67 10.68 -12.22
C PRO A 750 10.38 11.31 -10.86
N LEU A 751 10.47 12.65 -10.78
CA LEU A 751 10.30 13.41 -9.53
C LEU A 751 11.31 13.06 -8.41
N ASP A 752 12.44 12.44 -8.75
CA ASP A 752 13.40 11.85 -7.79
C ASP A 752 12.77 10.76 -6.90
N ILE A 753 11.64 10.18 -7.31
CA ILE A 753 10.97 9.07 -6.63
C ILE A 753 11.54 7.76 -7.19
N PHE A 754 12.18 6.97 -6.35
CA PHE A 754 12.70 5.66 -6.71
C PHE A 754 11.78 4.51 -6.30
N ASP A 755 10.51 4.79 -6.05
CA ASP A 755 9.50 3.77 -5.93
C ASP A 755 9.31 3.01 -7.25
N SER A 756 8.90 1.74 -7.18
CA SER A 756 8.68 0.95 -8.39
C SER A 756 7.49 1.45 -9.19
N VAL A 757 7.65 1.58 -10.51
CA VAL A 757 6.54 1.94 -11.41
C VAL A 757 5.70 0.70 -11.68
N SER A 758 4.39 0.80 -11.46
CA SER A 758 3.46 -0.34 -11.53
C SER A 758 2.45 -0.29 -12.66
N THR A 759 2.22 0.90 -13.22
CA THR A 759 1.34 1.11 -14.37
C THR A 759 1.81 2.31 -15.18
N ILE A 760 1.64 2.24 -16.51
CA ILE A 760 2.00 3.29 -17.46
C ILE A 760 0.91 3.36 -18.52
N GLU A 761 0.58 4.58 -18.94
CA GLU A 761 -0.20 4.82 -20.16
C GLU A 761 0.34 6.06 -20.88
N GLY A 762 0.53 5.97 -22.19
CA GLY A 762 0.86 7.15 -23.00
C GLY A 762 -0.39 7.95 -23.33
N ASP A 763 -0.26 9.25 -23.55
CA ASP A 763 -1.40 10.04 -24.01
C ASP A 763 -1.63 9.78 -25.51
N PRO A 764 -2.84 9.37 -25.94
CA PRO A 764 -3.13 9.14 -27.36
C PRO A 764 -3.28 10.44 -28.15
N SER A 765 -3.47 11.57 -27.49
CA SER A 765 -3.73 12.89 -28.09
C SER A 765 -2.47 13.77 -28.16
N THR A 766 -1.50 13.55 -27.26
CA THR A 766 -0.29 14.37 -27.13
C THR A 766 0.98 13.54 -27.25
N PHE A 767 1.79 13.79 -28.28
CA PHE A 767 3.03 13.04 -28.50
C PHE A 767 4.02 13.27 -27.36
N GLY A 768 4.64 12.17 -26.91
CA GLY A 768 5.61 12.19 -25.83
C GLY A 768 5.02 12.29 -24.43
N LYS A 769 3.74 12.65 -24.26
CA LYS A 769 3.11 12.69 -22.93
C LYS A 769 2.88 11.29 -22.40
N VAL A 770 3.19 11.07 -21.12
CA VAL A 770 3.05 9.77 -20.47
C VAL A 770 2.59 9.94 -19.03
N TYR A 771 1.73 9.04 -18.58
CA TYR A 771 1.23 8.93 -17.22
C TYR A 771 1.78 7.66 -16.59
N LEU A 772 2.11 7.71 -15.30
CA LEU A 772 2.60 6.56 -14.56
C LEU A 772 2.03 6.54 -13.15
N GLY A 773 1.90 5.33 -12.60
CA GLY A 773 1.59 5.09 -11.20
C GLY A 773 2.71 4.30 -10.54
N PHE A 774 3.11 4.73 -9.35
CA PHE A 774 4.11 4.05 -8.52
C PHE A 774 3.51 2.87 -7.74
N THR A 775 4.26 2.27 -6.83
CA THR A 775 3.78 1.17 -5.97
C THR A 775 3.15 1.65 -4.67
N GLY A 776 3.55 2.81 -4.14
CA GLY A 776 3.12 3.33 -2.85
C GLY A 776 2.96 4.85 -2.75
N ILE A 777 3.31 5.64 -3.78
CA ILE A 777 3.32 7.14 -3.71
C ILE A 777 2.47 7.83 -4.81
N GLY A 778 1.40 7.19 -5.25
CA GLY A 778 0.46 7.80 -6.20
C GLY A 778 0.98 7.85 -7.65
N PHE A 779 0.69 8.96 -8.34
CA PHE A 779 0.83 9.07 -9.80
C PHE A 779 1.67 10.28 -10.23
N ALA A 780 2.26 10.19 -11.41
CA ALA A 780 2.98 11.28 -12.06
C ALA A 780 2.70 11.32 -13.55
N TYR A 781 3.02 12.45 -14.17
CA TYR A 781 3.03 12.57 -15.61
C TYR A 781 4.27 13.32 -16.11
N GLY A 782 4.70 12.96 -17.31
CA GLY A 782 5.86 13.51 -17.99
C GLY A 782 5.49 14.02 -19.37
N GLN A 783 6.05 15.15 -19.77
CA GLN A 783 5.85 15.75 -21.09
C GLN A 783 7.17 16.27 -21.65
N LEU A 784 7.41 16.03 -22.95
CA LEU A 784 8.49 16.67 -23.69
C LEU A 784 8.30 18.19 -23.68
N LYS A 785 9.38 18.93 -23.36
CA LYS A 785 9.42 20.40 -23.46
C LYS A 785 9.16 20.91 -24.88
#